data_AF-G1ND75-F1
#
_entry.id   AF-G1ND75-F1
#
_cell.length_a   1.000
_cell.length_b   1.000
_cell.length_c   1.000
_cell.angle_alpha   90.00
_cell.angle_beta   90.00
_cell.angle_gamma   90.00
#
_symmetry.space_group_name_H-M   'P 1'
#
loop_
_entity.id
_entity.type
_entity.pdbx_description
1 polymer ?
#
loop_
_entity_poly.entity_id
_entity_poly.type
_entity_poly.pdbx_seq_one_letter_code
_entity_poly.pdbx_strand_id
1 'polypeptide(L)'
;MEELFYMLLLVPKQYTVLLYNSPPVPQTSVVTRNLSLLAFSFLQEKSSHLSAVLLGEDCEISLEQLYELLQYAALGKRHNAAQPSWCRIYHQSHLAGVVVIVLHEMSQLHFYKFYLQFKHLRKVFRHRFTLPPPSANFLTSLCGEGVSLNPQGTAQGLISTGVECIPKSSGLQCDPIIRKYGKEKRGLTSYTLTSEELKKNDYPMRDSPGCKGYMYTECDLQRTDSSPLFGLDCEMCLTAKGNEVTRVSLVDAEGQCLLNELVKPESVIVNYCTRYSGVTRKMLLPVKTRLPDIQTRLKKILPHDAVLVGHSLNADLRALQMIHPSVIDTSLLFARNEGRRFKLKFLAKAVLGKEIQCEQRLGHDPAEDARAALELAQFFIKKGPAKVAELNLEMLLAAERQTEVSPNKSVMQPQQCGAQKQLNDPPHLSRPRFLACLQGMGQKPLLLGRQELDYSGLCQSDLSTSNKQILQRALEDVPLSTFSIIQFSLDPEYVASHCLAGFCEKVRNKLTDMLTIYAGPFEEDFCLKSVKKEFGRCGPIRSLTVVTETYQPYVCIQYNVLEAAQLAVESLNGAEVAGSCIKVQRPITAATLDCDVLIKELELDIENEGVIYVAGIKRSLTETDLQEEFSPLKDLETLFLPKDLQSGKHSTCCFLKFQKSQSAADALEAINGWAVRGSTLRSRHALASGHLWRWIWQMNHSSEKQGGNSLSEKMAPLSDFEQDVKKKVKKLDHHIKKLYRSLQDNTLCVVLFPGMNSIHGSQSGLGLMGIKDDGGSSAC
;
A
#
# COMPACT_ATOMS: atom_id res chain seq x y z
N MET A 1 49.28 13.77 22.32
CA MET A 1 49.51 12.74 21.28
C MET A 1 50.39 11.66 21.91
N GLU A 2 49.73 11.00 22.85
CA GLU A 2 50.08 10.06 23.93
C GLU A 2 48.70 9.49 24.30
N GLU A 3 48.42 8.30 24.78
CA GLU A 3 49.08 7.03 25.06
C GLU A 3 47.93 6.07 25.47
N LEU A 4 48.20 4.75 25.61
CA LEU A 4 47.50 3.76 26.49
C LEU A 4 46.10 3.22 26.08
N PHE A 5 45.72 1.93 26.20
CA PHE A 5 46.35 0.61 26.44
C PHE A 5 45.16 -0.41 26.37
N TYR A 6 45.14 -1.36 25.43
CA TYR A 6 45.38 -2.81 25.58
C TYR A 6 44.29 -3.73 26.19
N MET A 7 43.95 -4.70 25.33
CA MET A 7 43.37 -6.05 25.40
C MET A 7 43.46 -6.92 26.69
N LEU A 8 42.44 -7.80 26.78
CA LEU A 8 42.41 -9.22 27.21
C LEU A 8 42.67 -9.68 28.67
N LEU A 9 41.65 -10.40 29.19
CA LEU A 9 41.65 -11.69 29.92
C LEU A 9 42.63 -11.90 31.11
N LEU A 10 42.07 -12.10 32.31
CA LEU A 10 42.20 -13.27 33.21
C LEU A 10 41.87 -12.92 34.68
N VAL A 11 40.97 -13.71 35.28
CA VAL A 11 40.76 -13.90 36.75
C VAL A 11 41.77 -14.98 37.18
N PRO A 12 42.45 -15.00 38.38
CA PRO A 12 41.79 -15.30 39.67
C PRO A 12 42.51 -14.91 40.99
N LYS A 13 41.87 -15.33 42.12
CA LYS A 13 42.29 -15.38 43.55
C LYS A 13 41.91 -14.15 44.37
N GLN A 14 41.51 -14.21 45.64
CA GLN A 14 41.39 -15.25 46.68
C GLN A 14 40.66 -14.54 47.85
N TYR A 15 39.78 -15.17 48.62
CA TYR A 15 39.69 -14.92 50.07
C TYR A 15 39.09 -16.13 50.79
N THR A 16 39.56 -16.29 52.03
CA THR A 16 39.74 -17.53 52.78
C THR A 16 38.62 -17.82 53.79
N VAL A 17 38.47 -19.12 54.04
CA VAL A 17 37.68 -19.87 55.03
C VAL A 17 37.78 -19.35 56.49
N LEU A 18 36.67 -19.41 57.24
CA LEU A 18 36.65 -19.86 58.65
C LEU A 18 35.35 -20.66 58.96
N LEU A 19 35.52 -21.82 59.60
CA LEU A 19 34.54 -22.85 59.97
C LEU A 19 34.35 -22.91 61.50
N TYR A 20 33.36 -23.74 61.94
CA TYR A 20 32.99 -24.26 63.28
C TYR A 20 31.77 -23.57 63.95
N ASN A 21 30.70 -24.23 64.42
CA ASN A 21 30.48 -25.59 64.97
C ASN A 21 29.03 -26.10 64.71
N SER A 22 28.83 -27.43 64.66
CA SER A 22 27.53 -28.18 64.77
C SER A 22 27.44 -28.89 66.14
N PRO A 23 26.47 -29.79 66.51
CA PRO A 23 25.10 -30.20 66.05
C PRO A 23 24.07 -30.22 67.26
N PRO A 24 22.83 -30.84 67.30
CA PRO A 24 22.21 -31.93 66.48
C PRO A 24 20.70 -31.88 66.06
N VAL A 25 20.39 -32.51 64.90
CA VAL A 25 19.38 -33.59 64.51
C VAL A 25 17.97 -33.66 65.17
N PRO A 26 16.82 -34.13 64.55
CA PRO A 26 16.54 -34.65 63.19
C PRO A 26 15.31 -34.05 62.40
N GLN A 27 15.38 -34.24 61.08
CA GLN A 27 14.35 -34.55 60.05
C GLN A 27 12.91 -33.98 60.03
N THR A 28 12.57 -33.58 58.79
CA THR A 28 11.26 -33.54 58.07
C THR A 28 10.35 -32.32 58.23
N SER A 29 10.40 -31.41 57.25
CA SER A 29 9.26 -31.17 56.36
C SER A 29 9.61 -30.17 55.25
N VAL A 30 9.30 -30.59 54.03
CA VAL A 30 8.91 -29.84 52.84
C VAL A 30 8.33 -28.43 53.17
N VAL A 31 8.59 -27.45 52.29
CA VAL A 31 8.11 -26.04 52.31
C VAL A 31 9.06 -25.05 53.01
N THR A 32 10.07 -24.53 52.29
CA THR A 32 10.60 -23.13 52.46
C THR A 32 11.76 -22.73 51.53
N ARG A 33 12.17 -23.55 50.55
CA ARG A 33 13.25 -23.18 49.61
C ARG A 33 12.82 -22.43 48.34
N ASN A 34 11.58 -21.92 48.29
CA ASN A 34 11.08 -21.08 47.21
C ASN A 34 11.03 -19.58 47.54
N LEU A 35 11.37 -19.14 48.75
CA LEU A 35 11.17 -17.74 49.16
C LEU A 35 12.43 -16.85 49.05
N SER A 36 13.61 -17.39 48.75
CA SER A 36 14.83 -16.57 48.55
C SER A 36 15.24 -16.36 47.08
N LEU A 37 14.72 -17.18 46.15
CA LEU A 37 14.83 -16.94 44.69
C LEU A 37 13.68 -16.06 44.14
N LEU A 38 12.61 -15.89 44.92
CA LEU A 38 11.53 -14.93 44.64
C LEU A 38 11.81 -13.52 45.20
N ALA A 39 12.84 -13.36 46.04
CA ALA A 39 13.17 -12.06 46.66
C ALA A 39 14.25 -11.27 45.90
N PHE A 40 14.98 -11.88 44.97
CA PHE A 40 15.92 -11.17 44.07
C PHE A 40 15.31 -10.78 42.71
N SER A 41 14.05 -11.17 42.45
CA SER A 41 13.26 -10.72 41.30
C SER A 41 12.26 -9.59 41.64
N PHE A 42 12.29 -9.07 42.86
CA PHE A 42 11.43 -7.98 43.32
C PHE A 42 12.29 -6.75 43.64
N LEU A 43 12.72 -6.08 42.58
CA LEU A 43 12.97 -4.62 42.48
C LEU A 43 13.48 -4.27 41.07
N GLN A 44 13.06 -5.00 40.03
CA GLN A 44 13.15 -4.46 38.67
C GLN A 44 12.02 -3.44 38.59
N GLU A 45 12.36 -2.14 38.57
CA GLU A 45 11.40 -1.08 38.34
C GLU A 45 10.53 -1.48 37.14
N LYS A 46 9.20 -1.51 37.34
CA LYS A 46 8.25 -1.88 36.31
C LYS A 46 8.32 -0.80 35.22
N SER A 47 9.20 -0.88 34.24
CA SER A 47 9.26 0.09 33.13
C SER A 47 8.21 -0.24 32.08
N SER A 48 7.77 0.79 31.35
CA SER A 48 6.84 0.60 30.23
C SER A 48 7.59 -0.05 29.08
N HIS A 49 7.03 -1.10 28.49
CA HIS A 49 7.62 -1.76 27.32
C HIS A 49 6.62 -1.98 26.21
N LEU A 50 7.11 -1.91 24.97
CA LEU A 50 6.31 -2.05 23.76
C LEU A 50 6.57 -3.42 23.14
N SER A 51 5.53 -4.25 23.07
CA SER A 51 5.56 -5.44 22.23
C SER A 51 4.68 -5.21 21.02
N ALA A 52 5.31 -5.33 19.86
CA ALA A 52 4.60 -5.42 18.60
C ALA A 52 4.65 -6.84 18.03
N VAL A 53 4.78 -7.87 18.88
CA VAL A 53 4.85 -9.30 18.45
C VAL A 53 3.57 -9.77 17.72
N LEU A 54 2.46 -9.02 17.86
CA LEU A 54 1.24 -9.22 17.07
C LEU A 54 1.34 -8.63 15.64
N LEU A 55 2.35 -7.81 15.36
CA LEU A 55 2.74 -7.46 14.01
C LEU A 55 3.45 -8.68 13.42
N GLY A 56 2.77 -9.41 12.54
CA GLY A 56 3.50 -9.88 11.36
C GLY A 56 4.15 -8.64 10.72
N GLU A 57 5.35 -8.75 10.14
CA GLU A 57 6.10 -7.64 9.52
C GLU A 57 5.38 -6.98 8.31
N ASP A 58 4.09 -7.25 8.15
CA ASP A 58 3.19 -7.04 7.01
C ASP A 58 1.99 -6.11 7.29
N CYS A 59 1.88 -5.48 8.46
CA CYS A 59 0.65 -4.77 8.84
C CYS A 59 0.60 -3.33 8.28
N GLU A 60 -0.36 -3.08 7.38
CA GLU A 60 -0.83 -1.73 7.07
C GLU A 60 -1.82 -1.30 8.15
N ILE A 61 -1.55 -0.18 8.81
CA ILE A 61 -2.33 0.32 9.95
C ILE A 61 -3.21 1.48 9.48
N SER A 62 -4.50 1.42 9.81
CA SER A 62 -5.42 2.52 9.50
C SER A 62 -5.15 3.74 10.40
N LEU A 63 -5.58 4.93 9.96
CA LEU A 63 -5.49 6.13 10.80
C LEU A 63 -6.31 5.99 12.10
N GLU A 64 -7.40 5.23 12.07
CA GLU A 64 -8.21 4.92 13.25
C GLU A 64 -7.45 4.03 14.24
N GLN A 65 -6.77 2.99 13.75
CA GLN A 65 -5.93 2.13 14.58
C GLN A 65 -4.73 2.87 15.19
N LEU A 66 -4.16 3.84 14.46
CA LEU A 66 -3.13 4.74 14.99
C LEU A 66 -3.71 5.68 16.08
N TYR A 67 -4.91 6.21 15.84
CA TYR A 67 -5.62 7.03 16.82
C TYR A 67 -5.94 6.25 18.10
N GLU A 68 -6.38 5.00 17.99
CA GLU A 68 -6.60 4.11 19.14
C GLU A 68 -5.33 3.90 19.97
N LEU A 69 -4.19 3.70 19.31
CA LEU A 69 -2.88 3.60 19.98
C LEU A 69 -2.56 4.88 20.75
N LEU A 70 -2.67 6.05 20.11
CA LEU A 70 -2.35 7.34 20.75
C LEU A 70 -3.31 7.63 21.92
N GLN A 71 -4.59 7.33 21.75
CA GLN A 71 -5.60 7.45 22.79
C GLN A 71 -5.30 6.53 23.98
N TYR A 72 -4.98 5.27 23.71
CA TYR A 72 -4.63 4.29 24.75
C TYR A 72 -3.34 4.66 25.48
N ALA A 73 -2.32 5.10 24.76
CA ALA A 73 -1.04 5.49 25.33
C ALA A 73 -1.16 6.73 26.23
N ALA A 74 -1.96 7.72 25.85
CA ALA A 74 -2.12 8.96 26.61
C ALA A 74 -3.11 8.83 27.78
N LEU A 75 -4.21 8.09 27.62
CA LEU A 75 -5.29 8.03 28.63
C LEU A 75 -5.31 6.74 29.46
N GLY A 76 -4.84 5.63 28.90
CA GLY A 76 -4.87 4.32 29.56
C GLY A 76 -6.26 3.71 29.76
N LYS A 77 -6.29 2.52 30.40
CA LYS A 77 -7.51 1.70 30.60
C LYS A 77 -8.56 2.36 31.49
N ARG A 78 -8.18 3.33 32.33
CA ARG A 78 -9.09 4.00 33.29
C ARG A 78 -10.20 4.80 32.61
N HIS A 79 -10.07 5.08 31.31
CA HIS A 79 -11.01 5.91 30.54
C HIS A 79 -11.66 5.17 29.36
N ASN A 80 -11.88 3.85 29.46
CA ASN A 80 -12.45 3.01 28.38
C ASN A 80 -11.70 3.07 27.03
N ALA A 81 -10.42 3.47 27.04
CA ALA A 81 -9.56 3.36 25.88
C ALA A 81 -9.21 1.87 25.66
N ALA A 82 -9.60 1.34 24.50
CA ALA A 82 -9.28 -0.03 24.13
C ALA A 82 -7.78 -0.15 23.86
N GLN A 83 -7.16 -1.22 24.35
CA GLN A 83 -5.79 -1.55 23.96
C GLN A 83 -5.80 -1.89 22.46
N PRO A 84 -4.91 -1.30 21.64
CA PRO A 84 -4.89 -1.55 20.20
C PRO A 84 -4.72 -3.05 19.91
N SER A 85 -5.43 -3.54 18.89
CA SER A 85 -5.44 -4.97 18.54
C SER A 85 -4.14 -5.47 17.93
N TRP A 86 -3.30 -4.55 17.44
CA TRP A 86 -2.11 -4.84 16.64
C TRP A 86 -0.78 -4.59 17.39
N CYS A 87 -0.81 -3.98 18.58
CA CYS A 87 0.36 -3.82 19.43
C CYS A 87 -0.01 -3.75 20.91
N ARG A 88 0.98 -3.94 21.78
CA ARG A 88 0.78 -3.99 23.23
C ARG A 88 1.77 -3.09 23.95
N ILE A 89 1.24 -2.06 24.62
CA ILE A 89 1.99 -1.29 25.63
C ILE A 89 1.74 -1.95 26.99
N TYR A 90 2.80 -2.47 27.59
CA TYR A 90 2.78 -3.00 28.95
C TYR A 90 3.10 -1.88 29.94
N HIS A 91 2.51 -1.98 31.14
CA HIS A 91 2.66 -0.97 32.18
C HIS A 91 2.36 0.47 31.71
N GLN A 92 1.39 0.65 30.79
CA GLN A 92 1.05 1.95 30.19
C GLN A 92 0.89 3.09 31.22
N SER A 93 0.45 2.80 32.44
CA SER A 93 0.35 3.79 33.54
C SER A 93 1.69 4.40 33.97
N HIS A 94 2.81 3.84 33.54
CA HIS A 94 4.16 4.32 33.83
C HIS A 94 4.77 5.07 32.64
N LEU A 95 4.02 5.32 31.58
CA LEU A 95 4.48 6.20 30.50
C LEU A 95 4.60 7.63 31.04
N ALA A 96 5.76 8.25 30.82
CA ALA A 96 6.00 9.65 31.19
C ALA A 96 5.26 10.63 30.26
N GLY A 97 5.01 10.22 29.02
CA GLY A 97 4.27 10.99 28.03
C GLY A 97 4.23 10.33 26.66
N VAL A 98 3.58 11.00 25.71
CA VAL A 98 3.49 10.59 24.31
C VAL A 98 3.96 11.73 23.41
N VAL A 99 4.91 11.44 22.52
CA VAL A 99 5.45 12.40 21.55
C VAL A 99 5.29 11.87 20.14
N VAL A 100 4.55 12.60 19.30
CA VAL A 100 4.36 12.29 17.89
C VAL A 100 5.15 13.28 17.04
N ILE A 101 6.10 12.78 16.24
CA ILE A 101 6.89 13.58 15.32
C ILE A 101 6.36 13.35 13.90
N VAL A 102 5.80 14.38 13.28
CA VAL A 102 5.27 14.31 11.91
C VAL A 102 6.28 14.90 10.94
N LEU A 103 6.78 14.09 10.01
CA LEU A 103 7.65 14.51 8.92
C LEU A 103 6.79 14.87 7.72
N HIS A 104 6.28 16.09 7.73
CA HIS A 104 5.39 16.61 6.72
C HIS A 104 6.02 16.54 5.32
N GLU A 105 5.19 16.25 4.31
CA GLU A 105 5.62 16.11 2.91
C GLU A 105 6.68 15.02 2.68
N MET A 106 6.79 14.06 3.61
CA MET A 106 7.63 12.88 3.43
C MET A 106 6.79 11.60 3.40
N SER A 107 7.23 10.66 2.58
CA SER A 107 6.60 9.35 2.37
C SER A 107 7.58 8.21 2.64
N GLN A 108 7.07 6.99 2.63
CA GLN A 108 7.87 5.77 2.74
C GLN A 108 9.00 5.72 1.69
N LEU A 109 8.79 6.28 0.50
CA LEU A 109 9.81 6.42 -0.55
C LEU A 109 11.03 7.23 -0.08
N HIS A 110 10.80 8.35 0.61
CA HIS A 110 11.89 9.21 1.08
C HIS A 110 12.72 8.50 2.14
N PHE A 111 12.06 7.77 3.04
CA PHE A 111 12.74 6.97 4.04
C PHE A 111 13.68 5.96 3.39
N TYR A 112 13.22 5.21 2.39
CA TYR A 112 14.05 4.18 1.75
C TYR A 112 15.06 4.70 0.74
N LYS A 113 14.75 5.78 0.03
CA LYS A 113 15.71 6.48 -0.84
C LYS A 113 16.93 6.95 -0.05
N PHE A 114 16.71 7.44 1.18
CA PHE A 114 17.75 7.99 2.05
C PHE A 114 17.97 7.16 3.33
N TYR A 115 17.71 5.85 3.25
CA TYR A 115 17.66 4.93 4.40
C TYR A 115 18.89 5.03 5.29
N LEU A 116 20.07 5.10 4.69
CA LEU A 116 21.34 5.16 5.41
C LEU A 116 21.60 6.51 6.09
N GLN A 117 20.93 7.58 5.67
CA GLN A 117 21.04 8.90 6.30
C GLN A 117 20.24 8.97 7.60
N PHE A 118 19.18 8.15 7.74
CA PHE A 118 18.35 8.03 8.94
C PHE A 118 18.99 7.12 10.00
N LYS A 119 20.22 7.43 10.42
CA LYS A 119 20.99 6.57 11.34
C LYS A 119 20.33 6.44 12.71
N HIS A 120 19.78 7.52 13.24
CA HIS A 120 19.11 7.51 14.53
C HIS A 120 17.77 6.80 14.44
N LEU A 121 16.93 7.15 13.46
CA LEU A 121 15.62 6.53 13.31
C LEU A 121 15.73 5.00 13.15
N ARG A 122 16.68 4.51 12.34
CA ARG A 122 16.93 3.07 12.18
C ARG A 122 17.32 2.38 13.48
N LYS A 123 18.21 3.01 14.25
CA LYS A 123 18.77 2.43 15.48
C LYS A 123 17.77 2.37 16.63
N VAL A 124 16.93 3.39 16.76
CA VAL A 124 16.08 3.58 17.94
C VAL A 124 14.69 2.98 17.75
N PHE A 125 14.11 3.09 16.56
CA PHE A 125 12.73 2.69 16.33
C PHE A 125 12.69 1.35 15.59
N ARG A 126 12.65 0.26 16.37
CA ARG A 126 12.59 -1.11 15.87
C ARG A 126 11.22 -1.50 15.32
N HIS A 127 10.15 -0.87 15.80
CA HIS A 127 8.79 -1.16 15.34
C HIS A 127 8.38 -0.20 14.23
N ARG A 128 7.98 -0.76 13.10
CA ARG A 128 7.59 -0.02 11.90
C ARG A 128 6.28 -0.53 11.35
N PHE A 129 5.50 0.36 10.75
CA PHE A 129 4.24 0.02 10.11
C PHE A 129 3.99 0.90 8.88
N THR A 130 3.27 0.36 7.90
CA THR A 130 2.87 1.13 6.71
C THR A 130 1.58 1.89 7.02
N LEU A 131 1.49 3.13 6.56
CA LEU A 131 0.26 3.93 6.59
C LEU A 131 -0.31 4.03 5.17
N PRO A 132 -1.65 4.04 5.01
CA PRO A 132 -2.26 4.34 3.73
C PRO A 132 -1.85 5.76 3.28
N PRO A 133 -1.88 6.06 1.97
CA PRO A 133 -1.68 7.42 1.50
C PRO A 133 -2.60 8.41 2.22
N PRO A 134 -2.14 9.64 2.49
CA PRO A 134 -2.84 10.54 3.39
C PRO A 134 -4.19 11.00 2.82
N SER A 135 -5.21 11.09 3.68
CA SER A 135 -6.47 11.78 3.40
C SER A 135 -6.30 13.31 3.50
N ALA A 136 -7.27 14.08 3.00
CA ALA A 136 -7.27 15.53 3.22
C ALA A 136 -7.27 15.82 4.74
N ASN A 137 -6.29 16.61 5.19
CA ASN A 137 -6.02 16.98 6.59
C ASN A 137 -5.64 15.80 7.52
N PHE A 138 -4.46 15.21 7.28
CA PHE A 138 -3.84 14.16 8.11
C PHE A 138 -3.79 14.51 9.61
N LEU A 139 -3.43 15.74 9.98
CA LEU A 139 -3.37 16.18 11.39
C LEU A 139 -4.75 16.25 12.05
N THR A 140 -5.77 16.76 11.34
CA THR A 140 -7.15 16.80 11.86
C THR A 140 -7.71 15.40 12.10
N SER A 141 -7.34 14.45 11.23
CA SER A 141 -7.70 13.04 11.36
C SER A 141 -6.99 12.38 12.56
N LEU A 142 -5.77 12.79 12.89
CA LEU A 142 -5.02 12.31 14.06
C LEU A 142 -5.61 12.84 15.39
N CYS A 143 -6.31 13.97 15.36
CA CYS A 143 -6.83 14.67 16.54
C CYS A 143 -8.32 14.40 16.86
N GLY A 144 -9.10 13.83 15.92
CA GLY A 144 -10.48 13.39 16.16
C GLY A 144 -11.57 14.48 16.13
N GLU A 145 -11.36 15.60 15.44
CA GLU A 145 -12.34 16.70 15.36
C GLU A 145 -13.38 16.49 14.24
N GLY A 146 -14.50 15.85 14.59
CA GLY A 146 -15.74 15.82 13.80
C GLY A 146 -16.83 16.72 14.40
N VAL A 147 -17.48 17.56 13.58
CA VAL A 147 -18.48 18.58 13.92
C VAL A 147 -19.64 18.06 14.77
N SER A 148 -20.01 18.78 15.85
CA SER A 148 -21.21 18.54 16.66
C SER A 148 -21.86 19.90 16.91
N LEU A 149 -23.14 20.04 16.57
CA LEU A 149 -23.95 21.23 16.79
C LEU A 149 -25.23 20.81 17.52
N ASN A 150 -25.34 21.19 18.79
CA ASN A 150 -26.61 21.24 19.52
C ASN A 150 -27.12 22.69 19.52
N PRO A 151 -28.39 22.96 19.16
CA PRO A 151 -29.03 24.25 19.40
C PRO A 151 -30.01 24.16 20.59
N GLN A 152 -29.77 24.94 21.64
CA GLN A 152 -30.80 25.33 22.61
C GLN A 152 -31.12 26.81 22.42
N GLY A 153 -32.42 27.13 22.32
CA GLY A 153 -32.92 28.50 22.16
C GLY A 153 -34.38 28.58 21.69
N THR A 154 -35.30 28.11 22.53
CA THR A 154 -36.67 28.56 22.85
C THR A 154 -37.58 29.24 21.80
N ALA A 155 -38.68 28.53 21.45
CA ALA A 155 -40.08 28.94 21.23
C ALA A 155 -40.45 29.86 20.02
N GLN A 156 -41.58 29.74 19.31
CA GLN A 156 -42.91 29.18 19.58
C GLN A 156 -43.69 29.00 18.23
N GLY A 157 -44.55 27.97 18.12
CA GLY A 157 -45.84 28.06 17.41
C GLY A 157 -46.06 27.35 16.05
N LEU A 158 -46.96 26.34 16.08
CA LEU A 158 -47.94 25.89 15.04
C LEU A 158 -47.58 24.77 14.00
N ILE A 159 -47.91 23.54 14.40
CA ILE A 159 -48.72 22.46 13.75
C ILE A 159 -48.50 22.09 12.26
N SER A 160 -48.03 20.83 12.05
CA SER A 160 -48.39 19.75 11.07
C SER A 160 -48.57 20.11 9.58
N THR A 161 -48.01 19.43 8.57
CA THR A 161 -47.80 18.00 8.28
C THR A 161 -46.78 17.83 7.14
N GLY A 162 -45.92 16.81 7.21
CA GLY A 162 -45.43 15.99 6.08
C GLY A 162 -44.60 16.62 4.95
N VAL A 163 -43.41 16.04 4.75
CA VAL A 163 -42.51 16.07 3.56
C VAL A 163 -41.36 17.09 3.59
N GLU A 164 -40.16 16.52 3.38
CA GLU A 164 -38.87 17.11 2.96
C GLU A 164 -38.16 18.10 3.89
N CYS A 165 -36.95 17.75 4.33
CA CYS A 165 -35.93 18.73 4.72
C CYS A 165 -34.52 18.28 4.31
N ILE A 166 -34.01 19.00 3.31
CA ILE A 166 -32.70 18.98 2.66
C ILE A 166 -31.56 19.35 3.65
N PRO A 167 -30.38 18.70 3.64
CA PRO A 167 -29.21 19.19 4.36
C PRO A 167 -28.59 20.41 3.64
N LYS A 168 -28.35 21.50 4.37
CA LYS A 168 -27.82 22.76 3.82
C LYS A 168 -26.33 22.68 3.41
N SER A 169 -26.15 22.49 2.10
CA SER A 169 -25.35 23.26 1.12
C SER A 169 -23.83 23.51 1.23
N SER A 170 -23.10 23.28 2.32
CA SER A 170 -21.65 23.62 2.36
C SER A 170 -20.69 22.50 1.92
N GLY A 171 -21.05 21.22 2.11
CA GLY A 171 -20.21 20.07 1.70
C GLY A 171 -20.29 19.67 0.21
N LEU A 172 -21.37 20.06 -0.47
CA LEU A 172 -21.61 19.71 -1.88
C LEU A 172 -20.69 20.47 -2.86
N GLN A 173 -20.08 21.60 -2.46
CA GLN A 173 -19.30 22.44 -3.38
C GLN A 173 -17.96 21.81 -3.80
N CYS A 174 -17.47 20.81 -3.06
CA CYS A 174 -16.23 20.11 -3.38
C CYS A 174 -16.42 18.78 -4.14
N ASP A 175 -17.66 18.35 -4.34
CA ASP A 175 -17.97 17.11 -5.07
C ASP A 175 -17.66 17.25 -6.57
N PRO A 176 -16.98 16.29 -7.21
CA PRO A 176 -16.63 16.34 -8.64
C PRO A 176 -17.82 16.56 -9.58
N ILE A 177 -18.97 15.97 -9.26
CA ILE A 177 -20.20 16.06 -10.04
C ILE A 177 -20.76 17.47 -9.94
N ILE A 178 -20.78 18.05 -8.73
CA ILE A 178 -21.23 19.43 -8.51
C ILE A 178 -20.28 20.45 -9.15
N ARG A 179 -18.97 20.22 -9.07
CA ARG A 179 -17.97 21.09 -9.73
C ARG A 179 -18.13 21.10 -11.25
N LYS A 180 -18.45 19.94 -11.85
CA LYS A 180 -18.60 19.81 -13.30
C LYS A 180 -19.96 20.32 -13.80
N TYR A 181 -21.05 19.92 -13.16
CA TYR A 181 -22.41 20.14 -13.68
C TYR A 181 -23.24 21.17 -12.89
N GLY A 182 -22.71 21.68 -11.77
CA GLY A 182 -23.45 22.52 -10.84
C GLY A 182 -24.42 21.73 -9.96
N LYS A 183 -25.22 22.43 -9.16
CA LYS A 183 -26.24 21.83 -8.28
C LYS A 183 -27.59 21.63 -8.97
N GLU A 184 -27.88 22.46 -9.97
CA GLU A 184 -29.17 22.47 -10.64
C GLU A 184 -29.33 21.29 -11.59
N LYS A 185 -30.53 20.73 -11.62
CA LYS A 185 -30.91 19.75 -12.64
C LYS A 185 -31.01 20.47 -13.99
N ARG A 186 -30.41 19.87 -15.01
CA ARG A 186 -30.42 20.36 -16.40
C ARG A 186 -30.96 19.28 -17.33
N GLY A 187 -31.18 19.65 -18.58
CA GLY A 187 -31.58 18.71 -19.62
C GLY A 187 -30.43 17.84 -20.12
N LEU A 188 -30.78 16.81 -20.89
CA LEU A 188 -29.88 15.80 -21.45
C LEU A 188 -28.67 16.42 -22.16
N THR A 189 -28.89 17.48 -22.95
CA THR A 189 -27.84 18.14 -23.73
C THR A 189 -26.74 18.77 -22.87
N SER A 190 -27.04 19.09 -21.61
CA SER A 190 -26.04 19.61 -20.66
C SER A 190 -25.09 18.54 -20.12
N TYR A 191 -25.37 17.26 -20.38
CA TYR A 191 -24.59 16.12 -19.88
C TYR A 191 -23.81 15.39 -20.97
N THR A 192 -23.96 15.79 -22.24
CA THR A 192 -23.14 15.29 -23.34
C THR A 192 -21.73 15.86 -23.28
N LEU A 193 -20.73 15.06 -23.66
CA LEU A 193 -19.33 15.49 -23.69
C LEU A 193 -19.14 16.63 -24.71
N THR A 194 -18.41 17.68 -24.32
CA THR A 194 -18.00 18.74 -25.25
C THR A 194 -16.90 18.26 -26.20
N SER A 195 -16.64 18.98 -27.29
CA SER A 195 -15.54 18.69 -28.20
C SER A 195 -14.18 18.61 -27.50
N GLU A 196 -13.93 19.48 -26.50
CA GLU A 196 -12.72 19.46 -25.69
C GLU A 196 -12.67 18.23 -24.78
N GLU A 197 -13.80 17.82 -24.21
CA GLU A 197 -13.88 16.63 -23.37
C GLU A 197 -13.72 15.34 -24.18
N LEU A 198 -14.29 15.28 -25.38
CA LEU A 198 -14.07 14.20 -26.34
C LEU A 198 -12.58 14.09 -26.67
N LYS A 199 -11.92 15.20 -27.00
CA LYS A 199 -10.47 15.23 -27.24
C LYS A 199 -9.66 14.77 -26.03
N LYS A 200 -9.96 15.30 -24.84
CA LYS A 200 -9.25 15.01 -23.60
C LYS A 200 -9.39 13.55 -23.16
N ASN A 201 -10.54 12.95 -23.42
CA ASN A 201 -10.83 11.55 -23.07
C ASN A 201 -10.64 10.61 -24.26
N ASP A 202 -9.82 11.02 -25.23
CA ASP A 202 -9.36 10.15 -26.29
C ASP A 202 -10.55 9.61 -27.10
N TYR A 203 -11.57 10.39 -27.45
CA TYR A 203 -12.63 9.94 -28.37
C TYR A 203 -12.20 10.09 -29.83
N PRO A 204 -12.66 9.21 -30.74
CA PRO A 204 -12.45 9.41 -32.17
C PRO A 204 -13.09 10.70 -32.66
N MET A 205 -12.32 11.56 -33.35
CA MET A 205 -12.80 12.83 -33.91
C MET A 205 -12.36 12.98 -35.37
N ARG A 206 -13.14 13.72 -36.18
CA ARG A 206 -12.91 13.90 -37.63
C ARG A 206 -11.52 14.43 -37.96
N ASP A 207 -11.00 15.35 -37.15
CA ASP A 207 -9.73 16.04 -37.43
C ASP A 207 -8.50 15.34 -36.78
N SER A 208 -8.69 14.17 -36.18
CA SER A 208 -7.61 13.46 -35.49
C SER A 208 -6.82 12.55 -36.44
N PRO A 209 -5.49 12.66 -36.53
CA PRO A 209 -4.68 11.90 -37.49
C PRO A 209 -4.79 10.38 -37.33
N GLY A 210 -5.05 9.89 -36.12
CA GLY A 210 -5.26 8.47 -35.82
C GLY A 210 -6.64 7.90 -36.21
N CYS A 211 -7.57 8.75 -36.69
CA CYS A 211 -8.94 8.35 -37.05
C CYS A 211 -9.15 8.32 -38.58
N LYS A 212 -8.06 8.37 -39.37
CA LYS A 212 -8.15 8.32 -40.83
C LYS A 212 -8.80 7.00 -41.27
N GLY A 213 -9.94 7.09 -41.94
CA GLY A 213 -10.72 5.94 -42.40
C GLY A 213 -11.83 5.48 -41.45
N TYR A 214 -12.05 6.15 -40.31
CA TYR A 214 -13.16 5.84 -39.41
C TYR A 214 -14.50 6.26 -40.03
N MET A 215 -15.56 5.47 -39.83
CA MET A 215 -16.90 5.78 -40.33
C MET A 215 -17.56 6.85 -39.45
N TYR A 216 -18.01 7.94 -40.07
CA TYR A 216 -18.82 8.95 -39.39
C TYR A 216 -20.31 8.55 -39.38
N THR A 217 -20.99 8.67 -38.24
CA THR A 217 -22.40 8.28 -38.12
C THR A 217 -23.38 9.24 -38.80
N GLU A 218 -22.93 10.43 -39.24
CA GLU A 218 -23.79 11.45 -39.88
C GLU A 218 -24.94 11.95 -38.98
N CYS A 219 -24.78 11.83 -37.66
CA CYS A 219 -25.74 12.35 -36.68
C CYS A 219 -25.52 13.85 -36.44
N ASP A 220 -25.63 14.65 -37.50
CA ASP A 220 -25.33 16.09 -37.51
C ASP A 220 -26.52 16.98 -37.09
N LEU A 221 -27.72 16.43 -36.85
CA LEU A 221 -28.85 17.24 -36.41
C LEU A 221 -28.59 17.82 -35.01
N GLN A 222 -29.13 19.02 -34.78
CA GLN A 222 -29.07 19.67 -33.48
C GLN A 222 -29.81 18.82 -32.45
N ARG A 223 -29.11 18.50 -31.36
CA ARG A 223 -29.67 17.72 -30.26
C ARG A 223 -30.44 18.61 -29.32
N THR A 224 -31.57 18.08 -28.85
CA THR A 224 -32.41 18.70 -27.85
C THR A 224 -32.52 17.80 -26.64
N ASP A 225 -33.14 18.28 -25.57
CA ASP A 225 -33.36 17.46 -24.37
C ASP A 225 -34.38 16.32 -24.59
N SER A 226 -35.00 16.27 -25.77
CA SER A 226 -35.87 15.17 -26.23
C SER A 226 -35.21 14.24 -27.26
N SER A 227 -33.93 14.44 -27.58
CA SER A 227 -33.22 13.55 -28.51
C SER A 227 -33.07 12.14 -27.92
N PRO A 228 -33.17 11.09 -28.75
CA PRO A 228 -33.19 9.71 -28.28
C PRO A 228 -31.81 9.21 -27.81
N LEU A 229 -31.80 8.52 -26.66
CA LEU A 229 -30.62 7.87 -26.10
C LEU A 229 -30.50 6.43 -26.60
N PHE A 230 -29.28 6.01 -26.93
CA PHE A 230 -28.97 4.63 -27.30
C PHE A 230 -27.79 4.11 -26.50
N GLY A 231 -27.98 2.99 -25.78
CA GLY A 231 -26.88 2.33 -25.06
C GLY A 231 -26.03 1.49 -26.02
N LEU A 232 -24.71 1.63 -25.97
CA LEU A 232 -23.76 0.88 -26.80
C LEU A 232 -22.67 0.27 -25.94
N ASP A 233 -22.33 -0.99 -26.20
CA ASP A 233 -21.21 -1.68 -25.57
C ASP A 233 -20.64 -2.76 -26.51
N CYS A 234 -19.33 -3.00 -26.44
CA CYS A 234 -18.63 -3.99 -27.24
C CYS A 234 -17.77 -4.94 -26.39
N GLU A 235 -17.72 -6.19 -26.84
CA GLU A 235 -16.69 -7.13 -26.40
C GLU A 235 -15.54 -7.18 -27.41
N MET A 236 -14.30 -7.07 -26.94
CA MET A 236 -13.12 -7.03 -27.80
C MET A 236 -12.19 -8.23 -27.59
N CYS A 237 -11.36 -8.47 -28.59
CA CYS A 237 -10.21 -9.36 -28.51
C CYS A 237 -8.91 -8.60 -28.82
N LEU A 238 -7.78 -9.20 -28.47
CA LEU A 238 -6.46 -8.67 -28.80
C LEU A 238 -5.94 -9.28 -30.11
N THR A 239 -5.54 -8.41 -31.03
CA THR A 239 -4.87 -8.76 -32.29
C THR A 239 -3.54 -8.00 -32.40
N ALA A 240 -2.77 -8.24 -33.47
CA ALA A 240 -1.55 -7.49 -33.75
C ALA A 240 -1.79 -5.97 -33.96
N LYS A 241 -3.02 -5.56 -34.28
CA LYS A 241 -3.41 -4.14 -34.44
C LYS A 241 -3.93 -3.50 -33.15
N GLY A 242 -3.99 -4.24 -32.05
CA GLY A 242 -4.58 -3.81 -30.79
C GLY A 242 -5.93 -4.47 -30.53
N ASN A 243 -6.85 -3.75 -29.86
CA ASN A 243 -8.17 -4.27 -29.53
C ASN A 243 -9.11 -4.15 -30.74
N GLU A 244 -9.71 -5.27 -31.16
CA GLU A 244 -10.71 -5.33 -32.22
C GLU A 244 -12.02 -5.94 -31.72
N VAL A 245 -13.15 -5.41 -32.19
CA VAL A 245 -14.49 -5.83 -31.77
C VAL A 245 -14.78 -7.28 -32.17
N THR A 246 -15.39 -8.01 -31.25
CA THR A 246 -15.84 -9.41 -31.44
C THR A 246 -17.31 -9.62 -31.16
N ARG A 247 -17.95 -8.72 -30.42
CA ARG A 247 -19.39 -8.64 -30.23
C ARG A 247 -19.78 -7.19 -29.99
N VAL A 248 -20.91 -6.75 -30.52
CA VAL A 248 -21.47 -5.41 -30.32
C VAL A 248 -22.91 -5.53 -29.87
N SER A 249 -23.35 -4.68 -28.95
CA SER A 249 -24.77 -4.53 -28.62
C SER A 249 -25.21 -3.07 -28.61
N LEU A 250 -26.36 -2.80 -29.22
CA LEU A 250 -27.03 -1.50 -29.20
C LEU A 250 -28.44 -1.68 -28.61
N VAL A 251 -28.82 -0.80 -27.69
CA VAL A 251 -30.15 -0.78 -27.08
C VAL A 251 -30.80 0.59 -27.24
N ASP A 252 -32.12 0.63 -27.38
CA ASP A 252 -32.90 1.88 -27.43
C ASP A 252 -33.11 2.49 -26.03
N ALA A 253 -33.83 3.62 -25.97
CA ALA A 253 -34.09 4.34 -24.73
C ALA A 253 -34.90 3.52 -23.70
N GLU A 254 -35.69 2.55 -24.14
CA GLU A 254 -36.45 1.63 -23.30
C GLU A 254 -35.61 0.40 -22.87
N GLY A 255 -34.36 0.32 -23.32
CA GLY A 255 -33.45 -0.79 -23.06
C GLY A 255 -33.73 -2.03 -23.91
N GLN A 256 -34.55 -1.92 -24.95
CA GLN A 256 -34.75 -3.02 -25.91
C GLN A 256 -33.53 -3.16 -26.80
N CYS A 257 -33.12 -4.40 -27.04
CA CYS A 257 -31.92 -4.70 -27.81
C CYS A 257 -32.19 -4.61 -29.32
N LEU A 258 -31.63 -3.59 -29.96
CA LEU A 258 -31.76 -3.33 -31.41
C LEU A 258 -30.72 -4.09 -32.23
N LEU A 259 -29.54 -4.32 -31.67
CA LEU A 259 -28.43 -5.04 -32.29
C LEU A 259 -27.71 -5.85 -31.21
N ASN A 260 -27.40 -7.12 -31.46
CA ASN A 260 -26.51 -7.96 -30.64
C ASN A 260 -25.86 -9.00 -31.53
N GLU A 261 -24.72 -8.66 -32.11
CA GLU A 261 -24.10 -9.49 -33.15
C GLU A 261 -22.63 -9.76 -32.86
N LEU A 262 -22.19 -10.98 -33.19
CA LEU A 262 -20.78 -11.34 -33.21
C LEU A 262 -20.12 -10.76 -34.46
N VAL A 263 -18.88 -10.29 -34.30
CA VAL A 263 -18.05 -9.75 -35.35
C VAL A 263 -16.78 -10.58 -35.41
N LYS A 264 -16.35 -10.96 -36.61
CA LYS A 264 -15.06 -11.65 -36.77
C LYS A 264 -14.03 -10.65 -37.31
N PRO A 265 -12.99 -10.33 -36.52
CA PRO A 265 -11.87 -9.49 -36.97
C PRO A 265 -11.21 -10.06 -38.22
N GLU A 266 -10.68 -9.16 -39.06
CA GLU A 266 -9.87 -9.54 -40.23
C GLU A 266 -8.46 -9.99 -39.81
N SER A 267 -7.92 -9.36 -38.79
CA SER A 267 -6.61 -9.72 -38.24
C SER A 267 -6.66 -11.04 -37.47
N VAL A 268 -5.52 -11.73 -37.42
CA VAL A 268 -5.38 -12.93 -36.59
C VAL A 268 -5.52 -12.55 -35.11
N ILE A 269 -6.46 -13.21 -34.43
CA ILE A 269 -6.70 -13.02 -32.99
C ILE A 269 -5.55 -13.69 -32.21
N VAL A 270 -4.85 -12.89 -31.40
CA VAL A 270 -3.79 -13.34 -30.50
C VAL A 270 -4.39 -13.83 -29.19
N ASN A 271 -5.38 -13.11 -28.66
CA ASN A 271 -6.09 -13.48 -27.45
C ASN A 271 -7.58 -13.08 -27.55
N TYR A 272 -8.47 -14.05 -27.38
CA TYR A 272 -9.93 -13.83 -27.44
C TYR A 272 -10.48 -13.06 -26.23
N CYS A 273 -9.66 -12.85 -25.19
CA CYS A 273 -10.08 -12.23 -23.93
C CYS A 273 -11.29 -12.93 -23.29
N THR A 274 -11.48 -14.23 -23.53
CA THR A 274 -12.69 -15.01 -23.21
C THR A 274 -13.15 -14.88 -21.76
N ARG A 275 -12.23 -14.69 -20.81
CA ARG A 275 -12.59 -14.47 -19.40
C ARG A 275 -13.44 -13.21 -19.17
N TYR A 276 -13.33 -12.22 -20.06
CA TYR A 276 -14.09 -10.97 -20.06
C TYR A 276 -15.11 -10.95 -21.18
N SER A 277 -14.75 -11.33 -22.40
CA SER A 277 -15.66 -11.25 -23.55
C SER A 277 -16.70 -12.36 -23.63
N GLY A 278 -16.43 -13.50 -22.99
CA GLY A 278 -17.18 -14.74 -23.19
C GLY A 278 -17.05 -15.34 -24.59
N VAL A 279 -16.38 -14.63 -25.52
CA VAL A 279 -16.23 -15.04 -26.92
C VAL A 279 -15.12 -16.07 -27.03
N THR A 280 -15.42 -17.17 -27.73
CA THR A 280 -14.47 -18.25 -28.00
C THR A 280 -14.17 -18.37 -29.49
N ARG A 281 -13.03 -19.01 -29.82
CA ARG A 281 -12.70 -19.36 -31.21
C ARG A 281 -13.82 -20.13 -31.91
N LYS A 282 -14.49 -21.04 -31.20
CA LYS A 282 -15.59 -21.86 -31.74
C LYS A 282 -16.80 -20.99 -32.11
N MET A 283 -17.13 -19.98 -31.30
CA MET A 283 -18.22 -19.03 -31.58
C MET A 283 -17.93 -18.15 -32.80
N LEU A 284 -16.69 -17.70 -32.99
CA LEU A 284 -16.32 -16.85 -34.13
C LEU A 284 -16.05 -17.62 -35.43
N LEU A 285 -15.82 -18.94 -35.36
CA LEU A 285 -15.50 -19.74 -36.55
C LEU A 285 -16.58 -19.64 -37.66
N PRO A 286 -17.89 -19.79 -37.38
CA PRO A 286 -18.94 -19.66 -38.40
C PRO A 286 -19.30 -18.21 -38.76
N VAL A 287 -18.80 -17.20 -38.05
CA VAL A 287 -19.24 -15.80 -38.19
C VAL A 287 -18.68 -15.17 -39.47
N LYS A 288 -19.59 -14.69 -40.32
CA LYS A 288 -19.26 -13.99 -41.57
C LYS A 288 -19.32 -12.47 -41.46
N THR A 289 -20.05 -11.94 -40.48
CA THR A 289 -20.14 -10.50 -40.19
C THR A 289 -18.76 -9.91 -39.92
N ARG A 290 -18.46 -8.78 -40.56
CA ARG A 290 -17.23 -7.99 -40.42
C ARG A 290 -17.54 -6.59 -39.89
N LEU A 291 -16.48 -5.86 -39.53
CA LEU A 291 -16.62 -4.51 -39.00
C LEU A 291 -17.44 -3.57 -39.92
N PRO A 292 -17.24 -3.54 -41.25
CA PRO A 292 -18.03 -2.67 -42.14
C PRO A 292 -19.53 -2.98 -42.14
N ASP A 293 -19.91 -4.25 -41.98
CA ASP A 293 -21.32 -4.67 -41.89
C ASP A 293 -21.97 -4.06 -40.65
N ILE A 294 -21.27 -4.10 -39.51
CA ILE A 294 -21.75 -3.53 -38.25
C ILE A 294 -21.82 -2.01 -38.32
N GLN A 295 -20.78 -1.35 -38.86
CA GLN A 295 -20.77 0.10 -39.00
C GLN A 295 -21.96 0.59 -39.85
N THR A 296 -22.25 -0.12 -40.95
CA THR A 296 -23.40 0.18 -41.84
C THR A 296 -24.73 0.00 -41.11
N ARG A 297 -24.87 -1.08 -40.31
CA ARG A 297 -26.09 -1.32 -39.51
C ARG A 297 -26.28 -0.25 -38.44
N LEU A 298 -25.24 0.06 -37.67
CA LEU A 298 -25.28 1.10 -36.63
C LEU A 298 -25.67 2.46 -37.22
N LYS A 299 -25.04 2.86 -38.34
CA LYS A 299 -25.38 4.10 -39.05
C LYS A 299 -26.83 4.12 -39.53
N LYS A 300 -27.37 2.98 -39.96
CA LYS A 300 -28.77 2.87 -40.41
C LYS A 300 -29.77 2.92 -39.26
N ILE A 301 -29.42 2.37 -38.09
CA ILE A 301 -30.31 2.32 -36.91
C ILE A 301 -30.37 3.67 -36.22
N LEU A 302 -29.25 4.39 -36.11
CA LEU A 302 -29.16 5.63 -35.35
C LEU A 302 -29.84 6.79 -36.11
N PRO A 303 -30.83 7.48 -35.52
CA PRO A 303 -31.36 8.71 -36.08
C PRO A 303 -30.31 9.82 -36.07
N HIS A 304 -30.53 10.85 -36.88
CA HIS A 304 -29.53 11.92 -37.06
C HIS A 304 -29.34 12.82 -35.82
N ASP A 305 -30.25 12.77 -34.84
CA ASP A 305 -30.11 13.47 -33.55
C ASP A 305 -29.79 12.51 -32.39
N ALA A 306 -29.42 11.25 -32.68
CA ALA A 306 -29.09 10.25 -31.65
C ALA A 306 -27.97 10.70 -30.70
N VAL A 307 -28.07 10.27 -29.45
CA VAL A 307 -27.04 10.41 -28.42
C VAL A 307 -26.64 9.02 -27.92
N LEU A 308 -25.37 8.68 -28.09
CA LEU A 308 -24.84 7.40 -27.62
C LEU A 308 -24.50 7.45 -26.13
N VAL A 309 -24.83 6.38 -25.41
CA VAL A 309 -24.54 6.19 -23.98
C VAL A 309 -23.71 4.94 -23.79
N GLY A 310 -22.68 5.01 -22.96
CA GLY A 310 -21.87 3.84 -22.62
C GLY A 310 -21.04 4.06 -21.36
N HIS A 311 -20.13 3.12 -21.08
CA HIS A 311 -19.22 3.19 -19.95
C HIS A 311 -17.76 3.07 -20.44
N SER A 312 -17.03 4.18 -20.49
CA SER A 312 -15.74 4.28 -21.20
C SER A 312 -15.87 4.05 -22.71
N LEU A 313 -16.91 4.66 -23.31
CA LEU A 313 -17.34 4.43 -24.70
C LEU A 313 -16.27 4.82 -25.75
N ASN A 314 -15.22 5.52 -25.35
CA ASN A 314 -14.06 5.80 -26.19
C ASN A 314 -13.34 4.52 -26.66
N ALA A 315 -13.37 3.45 -25.86
CA ALA A 315 -12.80 2.17 -26.24
C ALA A 315 -13.66 1.47 -27.31
N ASP A 316 -14.97 1.49 -27.14
CA ASP A 316 -15.94 0.90 -28.07
C ASP A 316 -15.91 1.58 -29.44
N LEU A 317 -15.97 2.92 -29.47
CA LEU A 317 -15.95 3.68 -30.72
C LEU A 317 -14.63 3.53 -31.49
N ARG A 318 -13.50 3.32 -30.79
CA ARG A 318 -12.23 2.96 -31.43
C ARG A 318 -12.24 1.56 -32.01
N ALA A 319 -12.71 0.57 -31.25
CA ALA A 319 -12.79 -0.81 -31.72
C ALA A 319 -13.76 -0.93 -32.92
N LEU A 320 -14.82 -0.11 -32.92
CA LEU A 320 -15.76 0.04 -34.04
C LEU A 320 -15.22 0.91 -35.17
N GLN A 321 -14.10 1.62 -34.98
CA GLN A 321 -13.60 2.62 -35.92
C GLN A 321 -14.69 3.61 -36.38
N MET A 322 -15.50 4.10 -35.43
CA MET A 322 -16.60 5.02 -35.70
C MET A 322 -16.39 6.35 -34.98
N ILE A 323 -16.87 7.43 -35.62
CA ILE A 323 -16.92 8.77 -35.04
C ILE A 323 -18.40 9.14 -34.87
N HIS A 324 -18.80 9.44 -33.64
CA HIS A 324 -20.16 9.87 -33.31
C HIS A 324 -20.10 11.20 -32.55
N PRO A 325 -20.89 12.22 -32.94
CA PRO A 325 -20.69 13.59 -32.44
C PRO A 325 -21.27 13.87 -31.05
N SER A 326 -22.10 13.00 -30.46
CA SER A 326 -22.65 13.25 -29.12
C SER A 326 -22.72 11.99 -28.26
N VAL A 327 -21.97 12.04 -27.16
CA VAL A 327 -21.80 10.91 -26.26
C VAL A 327 -22.09 11.33 -24.82
N ILE A 328 -22.80 10.48 -24.08
CA ILE A 328 -22.84 10.50 -22.61
C ILE A 328 -22.08 9.28 -22.11
N ASP A 329 -20.93 9.52 -21.49
CA ASP A 329 -20.12 8.45 -20.91
C ASP A 329 -20.37 8.36 -19.40
N THR A 330 -21.01 7.29 -18.94
CA THR A 330 -21.33 7.10 -17.52
C THR A 330 -20.10 7.05 -16.62
N SER A 331 -18.94 6.65 -17.15
CA SER A 331 -17.68 6.64 -16.40
C SER A 331 -17.14 8.05 -16.14
N LEU A 332 -17.57 9.04 -16.93
CA LEU A 332 -17.26 10.46 -16.79
C LEU A 332 -18.41 11.25 -16.15
N LEU A 333 -19.65 10.80 -16.34
CA LEU A 333 -20.86 11.40 -15.79
C LEU A 333 -20.90 11.26 -14.26
N PHE A 334 -20.62 10.05 -13.76
CA PHE A 334 -20.41 9.79 -12.34
C PHE A 334 -18.95 10.10 -11.97
N ALA A 335 -18.61 11.39 -12.10
CA ALA A 335 -17.24 11.87 -11.94
C ALA A 335 -16.67 11.52 -10.56
N ARG A 336 -15.42 11.06 -10.58
CA ARG A 336 -14.67 10.71 -9.38
C ARG A 336 -13.50 11.68 -9.16
N ASN A 337 -13.01 11.77 -7.94
CA ASN A 337 -11.83 12.59 -7.64
C ASN A 337 -10.61 12.11 -8.45
N GLU A 338 -9.76 13.05 -8.86
CA GLU A 338 -8.48 12.79 -9.56
C GLU A 338 -8.61 12.06 -10.91
N GLY A 339 -9.76 12.15 -11.59
CA GLY A 339 -9.94 11.55 -12.92
C GLY A 339 -10.07 10.02 -12.92
N ARG A 340 -10.22 9.41 -11.74
CA ARG A 340 -10.55 7.98 -11.61
C ARG A 340 -11.95 7.72 -12.16
N ARG A 341 -12.25 6.47 -12.53
CA ARG A 341 -13.58 6.05 -13.00
C ARG A 341 -14.13 4.97 -12.06
N PHE A 342 -15.42 5.03 -11.74
CA PHE A 342 -16.10 3.92 -11.08
C PHE A 342 -16.27 2.76 -12.07
N LYS A 343 -16.29 1.51 -11.59
CA LYS A 343 -16.64 0.37 -12.44
C LYS A 343 -18.15 0.36 -12.70
N LEU A 344 -18.57 -0.07 -13.89
CA LEU A 344 -19.99 -0.21 -14.23
C LEU A 344 -20.74 -1.10 -13.22
N LYS A 345 -20.19 -2.28 -12.87
CA LYS A 345 -20.75 -3.19 -11.86
C LYS A 345 -21.02 -2.51 -10.51
N PHE A 346 -20.11 -1.65 -10.06
CA PHE A 346 -20.28 -0.89 -8.83
C PHE A 346 -21.41 0.14 -8.97
N LEU A 347 -21.42 0.92 -10.05
CA LEU A 347 -22.45 1.93 -10.27
C LEU A 347 -23.85 1.31 -10.40
N ALA A 348 -23.98 0.21 -11.15
CA ALA A 348 -25.25 -0.51 -11.30
C ALA A 348 -25.79 -0.97 -9.94
N LYS A 349 -24.93 -1.49 -9.07
CA LYS A 349 -25.32 -1.92 -7.72
C LYS A 349 -25.65 -0.73 -6.81
N ALA A 350 -24.77 0.27 -6.74
CA ALA A 350 -24.90 1.40 -5.82
C ALA A 350 -26.01 2.38 -6.18
N VAL A 351 -26.27 2.58 -7.49
CA VAL A 351 -27.24 3.58 -7.99
C VAL A 351 -28.56 2.94 -8.38
N LEU A 352 -28.53 1.78 -9.05
CA LEU A 352 -29.73 1.11 -9.57
C LEU A 352 -30.18 -0.07 -8.71
N GLY A 353 -29.37 -0.53 -7.76
CA GLY A 353 -29.65 -1.74 -6.98
C GLY A 353 -29.59 -3.03 -7.82
N LYS A 354 -28.91 -3.01 -8.98
CA LYS A 354 -28.85 -4.14 -9.92
C LYS A 354 -27.50 -4.85 -9.83
N GLU A 355 -27.53 -6.16 -9.71
CA GLU A 355 -26.34 -6.99 -9.91
C GLU A 355 -26.20 -7.34 -11.39
N ILE A 356 -25.03 -7.01 -11.96
CA ILE A 356 -24.65 -7.30 -13.35
C ILE A 356 -23.28 -7.98 -13.36
N GLN A 357 -22.90 -8.59 -14.48
CA GLN A 357 -21.60 -9.28 -14.62
C GLN A 357 -21.40 -10.35 -13.52
N CYS A 358 -22.40 -11.23 -13.37
CA CYS A 358 -22.40 -12.31 -12.39
C CYS A 358 -21.31 -13.35 -12.72
N GLU A 359 -20.52 -13.74 -11.72
CA GLU A 359 -19.35 -14.63 -11.88
C GLU A 359 -19.69 -16.05 -12.37
N GLN A 360 -20.97 -16.43 -12.30
CA GLN A 360 -21.46 -17.72 -12.79
C GLN A 360 -21.46 -17.80 -14.33
N ARG A 361 -21.43 -16.66 -15.03
CA ARG A 361 -21.39 -16.59 -16.49
C ARG A 361 -19.95 -16.31 -16.96
N LEU A 362 -19.50 -17.06 -17.97
CA LEU A 362 -18.19 -16.83 -18.58
C LEU A 362 -18.25 -15.58 -19.46
N GLY A 363 -17.59 -14.52 -19.02
CA GLY A 363 -17.57 -13.22 -19.69
C GLY A 363 -18.82 -12.36 -19.46
N HIS A 364 -18.74 -11.12 -19.89
CA HIS A 364 -19.77 -10.11 -19.78
C HIS A 364 -20.78 -10.25 -20.93
N ASP A 365 -21.93 -9.58 -20.78
CA ASP A 365 -22.95 -9.50 -21.82
C ASP A 365 -23.09 -8.05 -22.26
N PRO A 366 -22.67 -7.68 -23.48
CA PRO A 366 -22.67 -6.29 -23.90
C PRO A 366 -24.07 -5.68 -23.92
N ALA A 367 -25.13 -6.49 -24.08
CA ALA A 367 -26.50 -6.00 -23.96
C ALA A 367 -26.91 -5.68 -22.51
N GLU A 368 -26.38 -6.39 -21.51
CA GLU A 368 -26.57 -6.07 -20.09
C GLU A 368 -25.82 -4.79 -19.73
N ASP A 369 -24.55 -4.69 -20.16
CA ASP A 369 -23.69 -3.54 -19.87
C ASP A 369 -24.20 -2.26 -20.56
N ALA A 370 -24.62 -2.34 -21.83
CA ALA A 370 -25.24 -1.23 -22.56
C ALA A 370 -26.54 -0.72 -21.88
N ARG A 371 -27.40 -1.63 -21.39
CA ARG A 371 -28.61 -1.26 -20.63
C ARG A 371 -28.25 -0.62 -19.29
N ALA A 372 -27.31 -1.20 -18.55
CA ALA A 372 -26.91 -0.65 -17.26
C ALA A 372 -26.34 0.77 -17.40
N ALA A 373 -25.50 1.00 -18.40
CA ALA A 373 -24.99 2.34 -18.71
C ALA A 373 -26.11 3.31 -19.10
N LEU A 374 -27.04 2.88 -19.95
CA LEU A 374 -28.20 3.69 -20.34
C LEU A 374 -29.06 4.09 -19.12
N GLU A 375 -29.43 3.13 -18.28
CA GLU A 375 -30.24 3.35 -17.08
C GLU A 375 -29.54 4.28 -16.08
N LEU A 376 -28.21 4.17 -15.94
CA LEU A 376 -27.42 5.09 -15.11
C LEU A 376 -27.47 6.52 -15.63
N ALA A 377 -27.34 6.72 -16.95
CA ALA A 377 -27.46 8.04 -17.56
C ALA A 377 -28.88 8.61 -17.37
N GLN A 378 -29.91 7.81 -17.60
CA GLN A 378 -31.31 8.21 -17.38
C GLN A 378 -31.58 8.54 -15.91
N PHE A 379 -31.03 7.78 -14.97
CA PHE A 379 -31.11 8.08 -13.54
C PHE A 379 -30.48 9.44 -13.23
N PHE A 380 -29.28 9.69 -13.75
CA PHE A 380 -28.57 10.96 -13.54
C PHE A 380 -29.37 12.14 -14.11
N ILE A 381 -29.87 12.04 -15.35
CA ILE A 381 -30.71 13.06 -15.99
C ILE A 381 -31.99 13.30 -15.19
N LYS A 382 -32.63 12.23 -14.71
CA LYS A 382 -33.90 12.32 -13.96
C LYS A 382 -33.72 12.96 -12.59
N LYS A 383 -32.68 12.59 -11.84
CA LYS A 383 -32.44 13.01 -10.44
C LYS A 383 -31.65 14.31 -10.34
N GLY A 384 -30.76 14.57 -11.29
CA GLY A 384 -29.89 15.73 -11.32
C GLY A 384 -28.63 15.61 -10.44
N PRO A 385 -27.62 16.47 -10.67
CA PRO A 385 -26.29 16.38 -10.06
C PRO A 385 -26.30 16.37 -8.53
N ALA A 386 -27.10 17.23 -7.90
CA ALA A 386 -27.17 17.32 -6.44
C ALA A 386 -27.64 16.03 -5.77
N LYS A 387 -28.69 15.41 -6.31
CA LYS A 387 -29.22 14.15 -5.77
C LYS A 387 -28.30 12.97 -6.02
N VAL A 388 -27.52 12.99 -7.10
CA VAL A 388 -26.51 11.96 -7.35
C VAL A 388 -25.30 12.15 -6.41
N ALA A 389 -24.83 13.38 -6.19
CA ALA A 389 -23.74 13.67 -5.25
C ALA A 389 -24.09 13.29 -3.80
N GLU A 390 -25.37 13.44 -3.40
CA GLU A 390 -25.87 12.99 -2.08
C GLU A 390 -25.69 11.48 -1.85
N LEU A 391 -25.58 10.64 -2.90
CA LEU A 391 -25.35 9.19 -2.76
C LEU A 391 -23.97 8.85 -2.19
N ASN A 392 -23.03 9.79 -2.20
CA ASN A 392 -21.67 9.64 -1.67
C ASN A 392 -21.00 8.32 -2.14
N LEU A 393 -20.94 8.14 -3.46
CA LEU A 393 -20.47 6.91 -4.11
C LEU A 393 -19.03 6.53 -3.72
N GLU A 394 -18.19 7.49 -3.32
CA GLU A 394 -16.84 7.21 -2.79
C GLU A 394 -16.89 6.48 -1.44
N MET A 395 -17.80 6.87 -0.54
CA MET A 395 -17.99 6.18 0.74
C MET A 395 -18.54 4.77 0.55
N LEU A 396 -19.50 4.58 -0.36
CA LEU A 396 -20.04 3.25 -0.66
C LEU A 396 -18.98 2.33 -1.26
N LEU A 397 -18.14 2.84 -2.15
CA LEU A 397 -17.03 2.07 -2.72
C LEU A 397 -15.97 1.73 -1.66
N ALA A 398 -15.71 2.62 -0.71
CA ALA A 398 -14.81 2.36 0.40
C ALA A 398 -15.36 1.26 1.33
N ALA A 399 -16.67 1.26 1.58
CA ALA A 399 -17.33 0.25 2.41
C ALA A 399 -17.31 -1.16 1.76
N GLU A 400 -17.55 -1.29 0.45
CA GLU A 400 -17.49 -2.60 -0.23
C GLU A 400 -16.10 -3.23 -0.19
N ARG A 401 -15.04 -2.42 -0.29
CA ARG A 401 -13.66 -2.91 -0.17
C ARG A 401 -13.32 -3.45 1.21
N GLN A 402 -14.04 -3.02 2.25
CA GLN A 402 -13.87 -3.56 3.60
C GLN A 402 -14.63 -4.88 3.81
N THR A 403 -15.73 -5.08 3.08
CA THR A 403 -16.55 -6.31 3.18
C THR A 403 -15.98 -7.47 2.37
N GLU A 404 -15.30 -7.22 1.25
CA GLU A 404 -14.67 -8.27 0.43
C GLU A 404 -13.40 -8.89 1.07
N VAL A 405 -12.88 -8.32 2.17
CA VAL A 405 -11.64 -8.78 2.84
C VAL A 405 -11.93 -9.83 3.94
N SER A 406 -13.17 -10.29 4.10
CA SER A 406 -13.51 -11.46 4.94
C SER A 406 -14.31 -12.53 4.18
N PRO A 407 -13.66 -13.58 3.66
CA PRO A 407 -14.34 -14.82 3.34
C PRO A 407 -13.79 -15.95 4.22
N ASN A 408 -14.45 -16.22 5.35
CA ASN A 408 -14.53 -17.57 5.91
C ASN A 408 -15.96 -17.83 6.38
N LYS A 409 -16.63 -18.77 5.71
CA LYS A 409 -18.04 -19.15 5.86
C LYS A 409 -18.29 -19.89 7.18
N SER A 410 -19.43 -19.64 7.81
CA SER A 410 -20.14 -20.66 8.58
C SER A 410 -21.60 -20.73 8.14
N VAL A 411 -21.94 -21.88 7.57
CA VAL A 411 -23.28 -22.33 7.22
C VAL A 411 -24.08 -22.55 8.51
N MET A 412 -25.20 -21.83 8.68
CA MET A 412 -26.32 -22.24 9.56
C MET A 412 -27.62 -21.67 8.97
N GLN A 413 -28.54 -22.56 8.61
CA GLN A 413 -29.93 -22.22 8.29
C GLN A 413 -30.65 -21.69 9.55
N PRO A 414 -31.59 -20.75 9.44
CA PRO A 414 -32.59 -20.54 10.48
C PRO A 414 -33.91 -21.18 10.07
N GLN A 415 -34.32 -22.20 10.81
CA GLN A 415 -35.71 -22.61 10.93
C GLN A 415 -36.54 -21.47 11.53
N GLN A 416 -37.77 -21.33 11.05
CA GLN A 416 -38.80 -20.47 11.61
C GLN A 416 -39.13 -20.87 13.05
N CYS A 417 -39.22 -19.89 13.96
CA CYS A 417 -40.28 -19.84 14.98
C CYS A 417 -40.39 -18.42 15.54
N GLY A 418 -41.61 -17.87 15.55
CA GLY A 418 -41.88 -16.49 15.98
C GLY A 418 -41.96 -16.30 17.49
N ALA A 419 -41.76 -15.07 17.93
CA ALA A 419 -42.46 -14.44 19.05
C ALA A 419 -42.09 -12.94 19.12
N GLN A 420 -43.09 -12.08 19.06
CA GLN A 420 -43.00 -10.67 19.45
C GLN A 420 -42.57 -10.55 20.91
N LYS A 421 -41.61 -9.66 21.20
CA LYS A 421 -41.55 -8.92 22.47
C LYS A 421 -40.71 -7.65 22.30
N GLN A 422 -41.38 -6.51 22.49
CA GLN A 422 -40.76 -5.22 22.75
C GLN A 422 -40.01 -5.27 24.08
N LEU A 423 -38.77 -4.76 24.12
CA LEU A 423 -38.24 -4.05 25.29
C LEU A 423 -37.00 -3.21 24.93
N ASN A 424 -37.03 -1.97 25.40
CA ASN A 424 -36.07 -0.86 25.30
C ASN A 424 -34.56 -1.20 25.33
N ASP A 425 -33.79 -0.55 24.44
CA ASP A 425 -32.34 -0.31 24.58
C ASP A 425 -32.05 1.20 24.70
N PRO A 426 -31.02 1.63 25.48
CA PRO A 426 -30.74 3.03 25.83
C PRO A 426 -30.04 3.80 24.69
N PRO A 427 -30.02 5.16 24.73
CA PRO A 427 -29.42 5.96 23.67
C PRO A 427 -27.90 5.75 23.61
N HIS A 428 -27.39 5.43 22.41
CA HIS A 428 -25.96 5.44 22.11
C HIS A 428 -25.38 6.84 22.36
N LEU A 429 -24.64 6.99 23.47
CA LEU A 429 -23.83 8.18 23.74
C LEU A 429 -22.75 8.33 22.66
N SER A 430 -22.69 9.51 22.04
CA SER A 430 -21.58 9.96 21.21
C SER A 430 -20.27 9.97 22.01
N ARG A 431 -19.26 9.27 21.50
CA ARG A 431 -17.93 9.10 22.12
C ARG A 431 -17.22 10.48 22.21
N PRO A 432 -16.67 10.89 23.36
CA PRO A 432 -16.04 12.20 23.51
C PRO A 432 -14.71 12.30 22.73
N ARG A 433 -14.44 13.49 22.17
CA ARG A 433 -13.25 13.83 21.37
C ARG A 433 -11.97 13.74 22.21
N PHE A 434 -10.96 13.00 21.76
CA PHE A 434 -9.73 12.70 22.54
C PHE A 434 -8.99 13.93 23.07
N LEU A 435 -8.79 14.97 22.25
CA LEU A 435 -8.16 16.22 22.71
C LEU A 435 -8.99 16.95 23.77
N ALA A 436 -10.32 16.89 23.66
CA ALA A 436 -11.22 17.45 24.68
C ALA A 436 -11.16 16.65 25.99
N CYS A 437 -10.95 15.33 25.93
CA CYS A 437 -10.70 14.50 27.10
C CYS A 437 -9.38 14.89 27.80
N LEU A 438 -8.31 15.12 27.04
CA LEU A 438 -7.02 15.58 27.60
C LEU A 438 -7.15 16.95 28.27
N GLN A 439 -7.82 17.91 27.61
CA GLN A 439 -8.05 19.26 28.15
C GLN A 439 -8.96 19.25 29.38
N GLY A 440 -10.01 18.42 29.39
CA GLY A 440 -10.89 18.24 30.55
C GLY A 440 -10.18 17.65 31.78
N MET A 441 -9.02 17.01 31.56
CA MET A 441 -8.13 16.50 32.62
C MET A 441 -7.03 17.51 33.01
N GLY A 442 -7.08 18.74 32.48
CA GLY A 442 -6.09 19.78 32.75
C GLY A 442 -4.76 19.60 31.98
N GLN A 443 -4.69 18.66 31.03
CA GLN A 443 -3.51 18.46 30.19
C GLN A 443 -3.63 19.32 28.92
N LYS A 444 -2.63 20.17 28.65
CA LYS A 444 -2.56 20.96 27.42
C LYS A 444 -1.71 20.21 26.38
N PRO A 445 -2.33 19.66 25.31
CA PRO A 445 -1.56 19.04 24.23
C PRO A 445 -0.72 20.12 23.53
N LEU A 446 0.57 19.84 23.36
CA LEU A 446 1.50 20.75 22.70
C LEU A 446 1.52 20.45 21.21
N LEU A 447 1.23 21.44 20.36
CA LEU A 447 1.36 21.33 18.90
C LEU A 447 2.41 22.33 18.42
N LEU A 448 3.52 21.83 17.85
CA LEU A 448 4.61 22.65 17.32
C LEU A 448 4.80 22.37 15.82
N GLY A 449 4.59 23.36 14.96
CA GLY A 449 4.72 23.19 13.51
C GLY A 449 4.68 24.51 12.74
N ARG A 450 4.65 24.43 11.39
CA ARG A 450 4.46 25.60 10.50
C ARG A 450 3.00 26.04 10.36
N GLN A 451 2.04 25.20 10.79
CA GLN A 451 0.62 25.54 10.92
C GLN A 451 0.28 25.47 12.41
N GLU A 452 0.14 26.63 13.06
CA GLU A 452 -0.47 26.70 14.38
C GLU A 452 -2.00 26.56 14.19
N LEU A 453 -2.59 25.50 14.74
CA LEU A 453 -4.04 25.36 14.83
C LEU A 453 -4.53 26.19 16.02
N ASP A 454 -4.94 27.42 15.75
CA ASP A 454 -5.58 28.27 16.74
C ASP A 454 -7.05 27.84 16.95
N TYR A 455 -7.44 27.61 18.20
CA TYR A 455 -8.80 27.20 18.63
C TYR A 455 -9.89 28.27 18.37
N SER A 456 -9.56 29.35 17.66
CA SER A 456 -10.43 30.50 17.36
C SER A 456 -10.91 30.56 15.91
N GLY A 457 -10.44 29.69 15.01
CA GLY A 457 -10.85 29.69 13.61
C GLY A 457 -10.32 30.88 12.78
N LEU A 458 -9.39 31.67 13.32
CA LEU A 458 -8.62 32.66 12.56
C LEU A 458 -7.19 32.14 12.35
N CYS A 459 -6.85 31.78 11.11
CA CYS A 459 -5.53 31.32 10.74
C CYS A 459 -4.54 32.52 10.71
N GLN A 460 -3.53 32.53 11.59
CA GLN A 460 -2.29 33.26 11.34
C GLN A 460 -1.24 32.26 10.89
N SER A 461 -0.91 32.27 9.60
CA SER A 461 0.16 31.45 9.04
C SER A 461 1.49 32.17 9.15
N ASP A 462 2.30 31.86 10.18
CA ASP A 462 3.71 32.22 10.18
C ASP A 462 4.50 31.24 9.29
N LEU A 463 4.53 31.52 7.98
CA LEU A 463 5.21 30.76 6.94
C LEU A 463 6.76 30.65 7.07
N SER A 464 7.36 31.07 8.20
CA SER A 464 8.82 31.30 8.32
C SER A 464 9.57 30.42 9.34
N THR A 465 8.90 29.56 10.11
CA THR A 465 9.58 28.80 11.17
C THR A 465 10.47 27.68 10.59
N SER A 466 11.77 27.73 10.89
CA SER A 466 12.74 26.71 10.49
C SER A 466 12.72 25.49 11.41
N ASN A 467 13.09 24.31 10.91
CA ASN A 467 13.25 23.09 11.74
C ASN A 467 14.19 23.29 12.94
N LYS A 468 15.12 24.26 12.89
CA LYS A 468 16.01 24.60 14.01
C LYS A 468 15.25 25.33 15.13
N GLN A 469 14.37 26.26 14.78
CA GLN A 469 13.52 26.98 15.74
C GLN A 469 12.47 26.05 16.35
N ILE A 470 11.84 25.19 15.52
CA ILE A 470 10.89 24.17 16.00
C ILE A 470 11.57 23.25 17.02
N LEU A 471 12.79 22.78 16.72
CA LEU A 471 13.57 21.99 17.66
C LEU A 471 13.88 22.74 18.95
N GLN A 472 14.26 24.03 18.87
CA GLN A 472 14.58 24.80 20.06
C GLN A 472 13.38 24.93 21.01
N ARG A 473 12.18 25.27 20.47
CA ARG A 473 10.94 25.29 21.26
C ARG A 473 10.60 23.90 21.80
N ALA A 474 10.70 22.86 20.97
CA ALA A 474 10.40 21.50 21.38
C ALA A 474 11.31 21.00 22.54
N LEU A 475 12.57 21.43 22.60
CA LEU A 475 13.47 21.08 23.71
C LEU A 475 13.06 21.71 25.04
N GLU A 476 12.34 22.84 25.01
CA GLU A 476 11.88 23.58 26.19
C GLU A 476 10.47 23.11 26.61
N ASP A 477 9.56 22.94 25.65
CA ASP A 477 8.13 22.75 25.92
C ASP A 477 7.72 21.28 26.06
N VAL A 478 8.37 20.35 25.33
CA VAL A 478 7.98 18.92 25.34
C VAL A 478 8.15 18.27 26.72
N PRO A 479 9.22 18.53 27.49
CA PRO A 479 9.35 17.98 28.84
C PRO A 479 8.24 18.41 29.81
N LEU A 480 7.51 19.49 29.49
CA LEU A 480 6.43 20.04 30.30
C LEU A 480 5.04 19.55 29.86
N SER A 481 4.96 18.77 28.78
CA SER A 481 3.71 18.27 28.20
C SER A 481 3.64 16.75 28.21
N THR A 482 2.48 16.20 28.58
CA THR A 482 2.22 14.75 28.57
C THR A 482 1.86 14.22 27.19
N PHE A 483 1.47 15.09 26.26
CA PHE A 483 1.14 14.74 24.88
C PHE A 483 1.58 15.86 23.92
N SER A 484 2.54 15.55 23.04
CA SER A 484 3.10 16.52 22.09
C SER A 484 3.03 16.02 20.65
N ILE A 485 2.66 16.90 19.72
CA ILE A 485 2.78 16.69 18.27
C ILE A 485 3.75 17.73 17.71
N ILE A 486 4.80 17.28 17.04
CA ILE A 486 5.89 18.12 16.53
C ILE A 486 6.04 17.87 15.03
N GLN A 487 5.92 18.91 14.23
CA GLN A 487 5.97 18.83 12.77
C GLN A 487 7.30 19.38 12.26
N PHE A 488 8.07 18.53 11.56
CA PHE A 488 9.19 18.95 10.73
C PHE A 488 8.83 18.79 9.26
N SER A 489 9.44 19.56 8.36
CA SER A 489 9.26 19.40 6.91
C SER A 489 10.60 19.44 6.17
N LEU A 490 10.60 18.95 4.93
CA LEU A 490 11.61 19.34 3.94
C LEU A 490 11.20 20.68 3.30
N ASP A 491 12.13 21.40 2.68
CA ASP A 491 11.77 22.64 1.99
C ASP A 491 10.92 22.28 0.73
N PRO A 492 9.86 23.05 0.37
CA PRO A 492 8.89 22.67 -0.67
C PRO A 492 9.51 22.38 -2.05
N GLU A 493 10.66 22.98 -2.34
CA GLU A 493 11.44 22.76 -3.57
C GLU A 493 11.88 21.29 -3.74
N TYR A 494 12.05 20.55 -2.65
CA TYR A 494 12.47 19.15 -2.65
C TYR A 494 11.30 18.16 -2.76
N VAL A 495 10.08 18.68 -2.72
CA VAL A 495 8.80 17.95 -2.66
C VAL A 495 8.07 18.02 -4.01
N ALA A 496 8.60 18.78 -4.98
CA ALA A 496 7.99 18.96 -6.29
C ALA A 496 7.80 17.64 -7.06
N SER A 497 6.66 17.49 -7.74
CA SER A 497 6.23 16.26 -8.41
C SER A 497 7.26 15.67 -9.38
N HIS A 498 8.02 16.51 -10.09
CA HIS A 498 9.05 16.07 -11.04
C HIS A 498 10.30 15.48 -10.35
N CYS A 499 10.67 15.99 -9.18
CA CYS A 499 11.75 15.42 -8.37
C CYS A 499 11.37 14.04 -7.82
N LEU A 500 10.11 13.85 -7.42
CA LEU A 500 9.60 12.59 -6.89
C LEU A 500 9.57 11.47 -7.92
N ALA A 501 9.15 11.77 -9.16
CA ALA A 501 9.17 10.80 -10.26
C ALA A 501 10.61 10.32 -10.53
N GLY A 502 11.56 11.26 -10.59
CA GLY A 502 12.98 10.96 -10.69
C GLY A 502 13.52 10.14 -9.52
N PHE A 503 13.09 10.41 -8.28
CA PHE A 503 13.48 9.59 -7.12
C PHE A 503 12.94 8.16 -7.21
N CYS A 504 11.67 7.98 -7.57
CA CYS A 504 11.07 6.64 -7.74
C CYS A 504 11.84 5.81 -8.77
N GLU A 505 12.11 6.40 -9.94
CA GLU A 505 12.81 5.72 -11.02
C GLU A 505 14.24 5.35 -10.63
N LYS A 506 14.98 6.28 -10.01
CA LYS A 506 16.35 5.99 -9.52
C LYS A 506 16.38 4.87 -8.48
N VAL A 507 15.44 4.83 -7.54
CA VAL A 507 15.38 3.74 -6.54
C VAL A 507 15.04 2.42 -7.22
N ARG A 508 14.09 2.43 -8.15
CA ARG A 508 13.70 1.22 -8.90
C ARG A 508 14.86 0.66 -9.71
N ASN A 509 15.58 1.51 -10.43
CA ASN A 509 16.74 1.11 -11.23
C ASN A 509 17.83 0.53 -10.31
N LYS A 510 18.14 1.22 -9.20
CA LYS A 510 19.14 0.75 -8.23
C LYS A 510 18.77 -0.60 -7.60
N LEU A 511 17.51 -0.79 -7.22
CA LEU A 511 17.02 -2.07 -6.70
C LEU A 511 17.08 -3.17 -7.76
N THR A 512 16.73 -2.84 -9.00
CA THR A 512 16.80 -3.77 -10.14
C THR A 512 18.24 -4.22 -10.36
N ASP A 513 19.20 -3.29 -10.32
CA ASP A 513 20.62 -3.59 -10.46
C ASP A 513 21.12 -4.50 -9.31
N MET A 514 20.69 -4.25 -8.07
CA MET A 514 21.07 -5.08 -6.92
C MET A 514 20.49 -6.50 -6.98
N LEU A 515 19.28 -6.65 -7.55
CA LEU A 515 18.57 -7.92 -7.73
C LEU A 515 19.01 -8.72 -8.97
N THR A 516 19.77 -8.10 -9.87
CA THR A 516 20.16 -8.68 -11.16
C THR A 516 21.62 -9.10 -11.14
N ILE A 517 21.88 -10.33 -11.57
CA ILE A 517 23.22 -10.89 -11.74
C ILE A 517 23.39 -11.45 -13.15
N TYR A 518 24.63 -11.53 -13.59
CA TYR A 518 25.05 -12.19 -14.82
C TYR A 518 25.92 -13.38 -14.45
N ALA A 519 25.57 -14.54 -14.99
CA ALA A 519 26.30 -15.78 -14.85
C ALA A 519 26.84 -16.22 -16.21
N GLY A 520 28.11 -16.61 -16.27
CA GLY A 520 28.74 -17.13 -17.48
C GLY A 520 30.26 -16.93 -17.48
N PRO A 521 30.96 -17.28 -18.55
CA PRO A 521 30.41 -17.80 -19.81
C PRO A 521 29.94 -19.26 -19.69
N PHE A 522 28.96 -19.64 -20.51
CA PHE A 522 28.52 -21.01 -20.72
C PHE A 522 28.95 -21.53 -22.10
N GLU A 523 28.93 -22.84 -22.31
CA GLU A 523 29.06 -23.47 -23.63
C GLU A 523 27.80 -23.21 -24.51
N GLU A 524 27.90 -23.28 -25.83
CA GLU A 524 26.78 -22.93 -26.73
C GLU A 524 25.52 -23.80 -26.54
N ASP A 525 25.67 -25.06 -26.13
CA ASP A 525 24.61 -26.04 -25.95
C ASP A 525 24.25 -26.32 -24.47
N PHE A 526 24.63 -25.41 -23.56
CA PHE A 526 24.40 -25.58 -22.13
C PHE A 526 22.92 -25.78 -21.76
N CYS A 527 22.67 -26.59 -20.74
CA CYS A 527 21.31 -26.87 -20.28
C CYS A 527 20.75 -25.74 -19.39
N LEU A 528 19.88 -24.90 -19.94
CA LEU A 528 19.20 -23.83 -19.19
C LEU A 528 18.41 -24.33 -17.98
N LYS A 529 17.87 -25.56 -18.03
CA LYS A 529 17.17 -26.18 -16.90
C LYS A 529 18.11 -26.45 -15.73
N SER A 530 19.36 -26.86 -16.01
CA SER A 530 20.39 -27.06 -15.00
C SER A 530 20.78 -25.74 -14.35
N VAL A 531 20.96 -24.67 -15.13
CA VAL A 531 21.21 -23.31 -14.62
C VAL A 531 20.05 -22.86 -13.72
N LYS A 532 18.80 -22.95 -14.21
CA LYS A 532 17.62 -22.57 -13.43
C LYS A 532 17.49 -23.36 -12.12
N LYS A 533 17.85 -24.66 -12.14
CA LYS A 533 17.84 -25.50 -10.94
C LYS A 533 18.89 -25.06 -9.93
N GLU A 534 20.12 -24.78 -10.39
CA GLU A 534 21.23 -24.42 -9.52
C GLU A 534 21.04 -23.03 -8.90
N PHE A 535 20.73 -22.03 -9.70
CA PHE A 535 20.42 -20.68 -9.23
C PHE A 535 19.11 -20.62 -8.42
N GLY A 536 18.15 -21.50 -8.72
CA GLY A 536 16.93 -21.64 -7.95
C GLY A 536 17.15 -22.13 -6.50
N ARG A 537 18.32 -22.71 -6.19
CA ARG A 537 18.71 -23.06 -4.81
C ARG A 537 19.06 -21.83 -3.97
N CYS A 538 19.47 -20.73 -4.62
CA CYS A 538 19.76 -19.47 -3.93
C CYS A 538 18.50 -18.68 -3.59
N GLY A 539 17.37 -18.95 -4.28
CA GLY A 539 16.10 -18.31 -3.97
C GLY A 539 15.15 -18.17 -5.16
N PRO A 540 14.02 -17.47 -4.98
CA PRO A 540 13.01 -17.30 -6.01
C PRO A 540 13.48 -16.38 -7.15
N ILE A 541 13.56 -16.95 -8.35
CA ILE A 541 13.95 -16.26 -9.58
C ILE A 541 12.73 -15.56 -10.20
N ARG A 542 12.84 -14.26 -10.46
CA ARG A 542 11.86 -13.42 -11.16
C ARG A 542 11.90 -13.64 -12.67
N SER A 543 13.08 -13.53 -13.25
CA SER A 543 13.32 -13.67 -14.69
C SER A 543 14.69 -14.30 -14.93
N LEU A 544 14.81 -15.02 -16.04
CA LEU A 544 16.03 -15.69 -16.46
C LEU A 544 16.11 -15.63 -17.97
N THR A 545 17.10 -14.91 -18.48
CA THR A 545 17.24 -14.57 -19.91
C THR A 545 18.64 -14.89 -20.38
N VAL A 546 18.76 -15.60 -21.51
CA VAL A 546 20.06 -15.87 -22.14
C VAL A 546 20.48 -14.64 -22.96
N VAL A 547 21.70 -14.18 -22.74
CA VAL A 547 22.32 -13.05 -23.42
C VAL A 547 23.30 -13.60 -24.45
N THR A 548 22.87 -13.57 -25.72
CA THR A 548 23.63 -14.11 -26.86
C THR A 548 24.44 -13.06 -27.61
N GLU A 549 24.42 -11.80 -27.16
CA GLU A 549 25.18 -10.67 -27.74
C GLU A 549 26.69 -10.74 -27.44
N THR A 550 27.10 -11.72 -26.64
CA THR A 550 28.48 -11.95 -26.22
C THR A 550 29.04 -13.18 -26.95
N TYR A 551 30.37 -13.25 -27.12
CA TYR A 551 31.03 -14.36 -27.84
C TYR A 551 30.73 -15.75 -27.24
N GLN A 552 30.50 -15.82 -25.93
CA GLN A 552 30.03 -17.03 -25.24
C GLN A 552 28.78 -16.66 -24.44
N PRO A 553 27.74 -17.52 -24.38
CA PRO A 553 26.48 -17.19 -23.74
C PRO A 553 26.63 -16.85 -22.26
N TYR A 554 25.96 -15.78 -21.84
CA TYR A 554 25.72 -15.46 -20.43
C TYR A 554 24.23 -15.59 -20.12
N VAL A 555 23.90 -15.77 -18.84
CA VAL A 555 22.53 -15.76 -18.36
C VAL A 555 22.36 -14.59 -17.42
N CYS A 556 21.44 -13.69 -17.77
CA CYS A 556 20.95 -12.64 -16.90
C CYS A 556 19.86 -13.22 -16.00
N ILE A 557 20.04 -13.12 -14.69
CA ILE A 557 19.14 -13.68 -13.67
C ILE A 557 18.71 -12.55 -12.75
N GLN A 558 17.41 -12.30 -12.69
CA GLN A 558 16.82 -11.36 -11.74
C GLN A 558 16.09 -12.13 -10.64
N TYR A 559 16.41 -11.85 -9.38
CA TYR A 559 15.73 -12.45 -8.23
C TYR A 559 14.56 -11.60 -7.74
N ASN A 560 13.66 -12.23 -6.97
CA ASN A 560 12.64 -11.51 -6.21
C ASN A 560 13.20 -10.93 -4.89
N VAL A 561 14.33 -11.44 -4.42
CA VAL A 561 14.90 -11.20 -3.09
C VAL A 561 16.40 -10.87 -3.21
N LEU A 562 16.90 -9.89 -2.45
CA LEU A 562 18.26 -9.34 -2.54
C LEU A 562 19.25 -10.35 -1.96
N GLU A 563 18.86 -11.02 -0.88
CA GLU A 563 19.61 -12.11 -0.27
C GLU A 563 19.84 -13.22 -1.29
N ALA A 564 18.86 -13.55 -2.13
CA ALA A 564 19.03 -14.58 -3.15
C ALA A 564 20.04 -14.18 -4.24
N ALA A 565 19.99 -12.92 -4.69
CA ALA A 565 20.95 -12.39 -5.67
C ALA A 565 22.37 -12.37 -5.11
N GLN A 566 22.55 -11.85 -3.90
CA GLN A 566 23.88 -11.79 -3.27
C GLN A 566 24.38 -13.20 -2.87
N LEU A 567 23.51 -14.10 -2.39
CA LEU A 567 23.86 -15.49 -2.11
C LEU A 567 24.36 -16.20 -3.37
N ALA A 568 23.78 -15.93 -4.53
CA ALA A 568 24.25 -16.48 -5.80
C ALA A 568 25.64 -15.93 -6.19
N VAL A 569 25.92 -14.64 -5.95
CA VAL A 569 27.26 -14.07 -6.16
C VAL A 569 28.28 -14.73 -5.24
N GLU A 570 27.95 -14.95 -3.97
CA GLU A 570 28.87 -15.54 -2.99
C GLU A 570 29.09 -17.04 -3.19
N SER A 571 28.04 -17.79 -3.53
CA SER A 571 28.08 -19.26 -3.55
C SER A 571 28.33 -19.88 -4.92
N LEU A 572 28.07 -19.16 -6.03
CA LEU A 572 28.17 -19.71 -7.38
C LEU A 572 29.25 -19.04 -8.24
N ASN A 573 29.89 -17.97 -7.78
CA ASN A 573 31.00 -17.37 -8.51
C ASN A 573 32.23 -18.30 -8.48
N GLY A 574 32.67 -18.74 -9.66
CA GLY A 574 33.72 -19.74 -9.82
C GLY A 574 33.24 -21.19 -9.72
N ALA A 575 31.93 -21.43 -9.60
CA ALA A 575 31.37 -22.77 -9.54
C ALA A 575 31.24 -23.40 -10.93
N GLU A 576 31.22 -24.73 -10.98
CA GLU A 576 30.91 -25.47 -12.19
C GLU A 576 29.40 -25.66 -12.31
N VAL A 577 28.78 -25.06 -13.33
CA VAL A 577 27.34 -25.11 -13.57
C VAL A 577 27.09 -25.43 -15.04
N ALA A 578 26.30 -26.47 -15.29
CA ALA A 578 25.97 -26.95 -16.64
C ALA A 578 27.22 -27.26 -17.49
N GLY A 579 28.29 -27.78 -16.88
CA GLY A 579 29.55 -28.14 -17.55
C GLY A 579 30.54 -26.99 -17.72
N SER A 580 30.18 -25.77 -17.31
CA SER A 580 31.05 -24.59 -17.44
C SER A 580 31.45 -24.04 -16.08
N CYS A 581 32.72 -23.64 -15.93
CA CYS A 581 33.16 -22.85 -14.79
C CYS A 581 32.72 -21.40 -15.02
N ILE A 582 31.77 -20.93 -14.21
CA ILE A 582 31.10 -19.65 -14.43
C ILE A 582 31.62 -18.56 -13.50
N LYS A 583 31.67 -17.34 -14.02
CA LYS A 583 31.75 -16.13 -13.22
C LYS A 583 30.34 -15.62 -12.93
N VAL A 584 30.09 -15.24 -11.69
CA VAL A 584 28.83 -14.63 -11.27
C VAL A 584 29.11 -13.23 -10.76
N GLN A 585 28.54 -12.23 -11.42
CA GLN A 585 28.78 -10.82 -11.08
C GLN A 585 27.55 -9.97 -11.37
N ARG A 586 27.44 -8.82 -10.72
CA ARG A 586 26.48 -7.77 -11.10
C ARG A 586 26.92 -7.09 -12.39
N PRO A 587 25.99 -6.45 -13.13
CA PRO A 587 26.38 -5.60 -14.26
C PRO A 587 27.39 -4.54 -13.80
N ILE A 588 28.47 -4.32 -14.54
CA ILE A 588 29.51 -3.34 -14.19
C ILE A 588 29.20 -2.04 -14.94
N THR A 589 28.65 -1.06 -14.22
CA THR A 589 28.37 0.29 -14.69
C THR A 589 28.87 1.28 -13.63
N ALA A 590 29.01 2.57 -13.97
CA ALA A 590 29.35 3.59 -12.98
C ALA A 590 28.35 3.65 -11.81
N ALA A 591 27.12 3.18 -12.00
CA ALA A 591 26.08 3.11 -10.97
C ALA A 591 26.15 1.84 -10.09
N THR A 592 26.79 0.76 -10.55
CA THR A 592 26.85 -0.51 -9.79
C THR A 592 28.04 -0.63 -8.83
N LEU A 593 29.06 0.22 -8.95
CA LEU A 593 30.09 0.36 -7.91
C LEU A 593 29.47 0.79 -6.56
N ASP A 594 28.39 1.56 -6.60
CA ASP A 594 27.63 1.93 -5.41
C ASP A 594 26.82 0.76 -4.81
N CYS A 595 26.53 -0.29 -5.59
CA CYS A 595 25.68 -1.39 -5.13
C CYS A 595 26.41 -2.26 -4.10
N ASP A 596 27.67 -2.61 -4.32
CA ASP A 596 28.43 -3.43 -3.37
C ASP A 596 28.70 -2.69 -2.06
N VAL A 597 28.91 -1.37 -2.13
CA VAL A 597 29.02 -0.51 -0.93
C VAL A 597 27.71 -0.53 -0.15
N LEU A 598 26.57 -0.36 -0.83
CA LEU A 598 25.27 -0.40 -0.17
C LEU A 598 24.93 -1.76 0.42
N ILE A 599 25.26 -2.86 -0.27
CA ILE A 599 25.04 -4.21 0.26
C ILE A 599 25.80 -4.38 1.56
N LYS A 600 27.08 -3.97 1.61
CA LYS A 600 27.85 -3.98 2.86
C LYS A 600 27.25 -3.11 3.94
N GLU A 601 26.75 -1.92 3.59
CA GLU A 601 26.08 -1.03 4.56
C GLU A 601 24.75 -1.61 5.08
N LEU A 602 24.05 -2.40 4.25
CA LEU A 602 22.83 -3.13 4.63
C LEU A 602 23.14 -4.37 5.47
N GLU A 603 24.20 -5.11 5.18
CA GLU A 603 24.67 -6.25 6.01
C GLU A 603 24.99 -5.81 7.44
N LEU A 604 25.55 -4.60 7.57
CA LEU A 604 25.89 -4.00 8.86
C LEU A 604 24.72 -3.24 9.50
N ASP A 605 23.52 -3.33 8.94
CA ASP A 605 22.33 -2.70 9.51
C ASP A 605 21.90 -3.42 10.78
N ILE A 606 21.62 -2.63 11.83
CA ILE A 606 21.12 -3.13 13.11
C ILE A 606 19.75 -3.83 12.98
N GLU A 607 18.98 -3.54 11.94
CA GLU A 607 17.73 -4.26 11.67
C GLU A 607 17.93 -5.67 11.14
N ASN A 608 19.06 -5.91 10.46
CA ASN A 608 19.40 -7.22 9.92
C ASN A 608 20.24 -8.04 10.90
N GLU A 609 20.67 -7.42 12.00
CA GLU A 609 21.41 -8.08 13.08
C GLU A 609 20.57 -9.21 13.68
N GLY A 610 21.17 -10.40 13.78
CA GLY A 610 20.48 -11.58 14.27
C GLY A 610 19.47 -12.18 13.29
N VAL A 611 19.43 -11.77 12.02
CA VAL A 611 18.51 -12.32 11.01
C VAL A 611 19.28 -13.06 9.92
N ILE A 612 18.85 -14.29 9.62
CA ILE A 612 19.43 -15.17 8.59
C ILE A 612 18.39 -15.43 7.51
N TYR A 613 18.82 -15.33 6.26
CA TYR A 613 18.09 -15.84 5.10
C TYR A 613 18.52 -17.29 4.80
N VAL A 614 17.55 -18.17 4.59
CA VAL A 614 17.75 -19.57 4.25
C VAL A 614 17.02 -19.90 2.94
N ALA A 615 17.73 -20.49 1.99
CA ALA A 615 17.24 -20.90 0.68
C ALA A 615 17.49 -22.38 0.40
N GLY A 616 16.89 -22.88 -0.68
CA GLY A 616 16.96 -24.30 -1.06
C GLY A 616 15.85 -25.15 -0.45
N ILE A 617 14.83 -24.51 0.14
CA ILE A 617 13.70 -25.17 0.78
C ILE A 617 12.81 -25.83 -0.28
N LYS A 618 12.45 -27.10 -0.06
CA LYS A 618 11.52 -27.80 -0.95
C LYS A 618 10.12 -27.21 -0.81
N ARG A 619 9.46 -26.96 -1.95
CA ARG A 619 8.09 -26.42 -2.02
C ARG A 619 7.02 -27.28 -1.33
N SER A 620 7.35 -28.52 -0.96
CA SER A 620 6.46 -29.43 -0.23
C SER A 620 6.49 -29.24 1.28
N LEU A 621 7.44 -28.47 1.83
CA LEU A 621 7.58 -28.27 3.27
C LEU A 621 6.66 -27.15 3.74
N THR A 622 5.94 -27.42 4.83
CA THR A 622 5.06 -26.47 5.51
C THR A 622 5.83 -25.65 6.55
N GLU A 623 5.20 -24.60 7.09
CA GLU A 623 5.78 -23.80 8.17
C GLU A 623 6.07 -24.64 9.43
N THR A 624 5.18 -25.58 9.75
CA THR A 624 5.35 -26.51 10.87
C THR A 624 6.52 -27.47 10.63
N ASP A 625 6.68 -27.99 9.41
CA ASP A 625 7.86 -28.81 9.08
C ASP A 625 9.16 -28.02 9.32
N LEU A 626 9.20 -26.75 8.91
CA LEU A 626 10.40 -25.92 9.07
C LEU A 626 10.67 -25.56 10.53
N GLN A 627 9.63 -25.31 11.34
CA GLN A 627 9.78 -25.08 12.77
C GLN A 627 10.37 -26.31 13.48
N GLU A 628 9.94 -27.52 13.10
CA GLU A 628 10.51 -28.76 13.63
C GLU A 628 11.98 -28.93 13.21
N GLU A 629 12.29 -28.72 11.93
CA GLU A 629 13.66 -28.83 11.40
C GLU A 629 14.62 -27.84 12.08
N PHE A 630 14.19 -26.60 12.32
CA PHE A 630 15.01 -25.56 12.95
C PHE A 630 14.93 -25.52 14.48
N SER A 631 14.14 -26.40 15.11
CA SER A 631 14.03 -26.50 16.57
C SER A 631 15.35 -26.71 17.33
N PRO A 632 16.42 -27.34 16.76
CA PRO A 632 17.70 -27.45 17.45
C PRO A 632 18.47 -26.13 17.57
N LEU A 633 18.08 -25.10 16.83
CA LEU A 633 18.77 -23.80 16.83
C LEU A 633 18.44 -23.04 18.12
N LYS A 634 19.49 -22.62 18.84
CA LYS A 634 19.35 -21.88 20.09
C LYS A 634 18.88 -20.44 19.81
N ASP A 635 18.10 -19.89 20.74
CA ASP A 635 17.67 -18.49 20.74
C ASP A 635 16.85 -18.05 19.51
N LEU A 636 16.24 -18.97 18.77
CA LEU A 636 15.35 -18.66 17.66
C LEU A 636 14.07 -17.98 18.19
N GLU A 637 13.82 -16.73 17.77
CA GLU A 637 12.67 -15.91 18.18
C GLU A 637 11.49 -16.12 17.24
N THR A 638 11.72 -15.98 15.93
CA THR A 638 10.68 -16.09 14.90
C THR A 638 11.21 -16.66 13.60
N LEU A 639 10.32 -17.31 12.85
CA LEU A 639 10.54 -17.78 11.48
C LEU A 639 9.56 -17.06 10.56
N PHE A 640 10.07 -16.49 9.47
CA PHE A 640 9.29 -15.76 8.47
C PHE A 640 9.38 -16.43 7.10
N LEU A 641 8.23 -16.61 6.44
CA LEU A 641 8.14 -17.14 5.09
C LEU A 641 7.60 -16.06 4.16
N PRO A 642 8.41 -15.53 3.22
CA PRO A 642 7.91 -14.63 2.18
C PRO A 642 6.84 -15.35 1.36
N LYS A 643 5.56 -15.01 1.54
CA LYS A 643 4.48 -15.68 0.80
C LYS A 643 4.54 -15.29 -0.68
N ASP A 644 4.52 -16.28 -1.57
CA ASP A 644 4.31 -16.04 -2.99
C ASP A 644 2.84 -15.65 -3.23
N LEU A 645 2.57 -14.35 -3.14
CA LEU A 645 1.24 -13.75 -3.30
C LEU A 645 0.62 -14.01 -4.69
N GLN A 646 1.40 -14.48 -5.68
CA GLN A 646 0.90 -14.80 -7.02
C GLN A 646 0.47 -16.27 -7.18
N SER A 647 1.08 -17.20 -6.45
CA SER A 647 0.83 -18.65 -6.64
C SER A 647 0.16 -19.35 -5.47
N GLY A 648 0.15 -18.74 -4.28
CA GLY A 648 -0.33 -19.38 -3.05
C GLY A 648 0.51 -20.60 -2.62
N LYS A 649 1.68 -20.84 -3.23
CA LYS A 649 2.56 -21.97 -2.92
C LYS A 649 3.65 -21.58 -1.93
N HIS A 650 4.12 -22.55 -1.15
CA HIS A 650 5.19 -22.37 -0.17
C HIS A 650 6.48 -21.86 -0.82
N SER A 651 7.08 -20.86 -0.17
CA SER A 651 8.32 -20.21 -0.55
C SER A 651 9.49 -21.19 -0.59
N THR A 652 10.40 -21.02 -1.55
CA THR A 652 11.67 -21.77 -1.61
C THR A 652 12.74 -21.21 -0.67
N CYS A 653 12.38 -20.24 0.17
CA CYS A 653 13.24 -19.61 1.16
C CYS A 653 12.48 -19.12 2.40
N CYS A 654 13.16 -18.97 3.52
CA CYS A 654 12.65 -18.40 4.77
C CYS A 654 13.68 -17.46 5.41
N PHE A 655 13.24 -16.71 6.42
CA PHE A 655 14.09 -15.91 7.28
C PHE A 655 13.95 -16.38 8.72
N LEU A 656 15.05 -16.41 9.45
CA LEU A 656 15.13 -16.81 10.85
C LEU A 656 15.66 -15.65 11.66
N LYS A 657 14.94 -15.23 12.70
CA LYS A 657 15.34 -14.16 13.60
C LYS A 657 15.74 -14.75 14.95
N PHE A 658 16.90 -14.34 15.45
CA PHE A 658 17.47 -14.79 16.71
C PHE A 658 17.48 -13.67 17.73
N GLN A 659 17.37 -14.02 19.01
CA GLN A 659 17.50 -13.05 20.09
C GLN A 659 18.91 -12.46 20.19
N LYS A 660 19.93 -13.24 19.79
CA LYS A 660 21.34 -12.86 19.87
C LYS A 660 22.01 -12.97 18.50
N SER A 661 22.83 -11.97 18.18
CA SER A 661 23.62 -11.92 16.95
C SER A 661 24.59 -13.11 16.83
N GLN A 662 25.21 -13.53 17.94
CA GLN A 662 26.09 -14.70 17.96
C GLN A 662 25.35 -16.00 17.62
N SER A 663 24.15 -16.21 18.17
CA SER A 663 23.34 -17.40 17.89
C SER A 663 22.94 -17.47 16.40
N ALA A 664 22.75 -16.31 15.76
CA ALA A 664 22.57 -16.24 14.31
C ALA A 664 23.84 -16.60 13.53
N ALA A 665 25.02 -16.14 13.96
CA ALA A 665 26.29 -16.52 13.32
C ALA A 665 26.54 -18.03 13.42
N ASP A 666 26.32 -18.62 14.61
CA ASP A 666 26.46 -20.06 14.84
C ASP A 666 25.47 -20.87 13.99
N ALA A 667 24.21 -20.41 13.89
CA ALA A 667 23.20 -21.03 13.05
C ALA A 667 23.52 -20.91 11.55
N LEU A 668 24.12 -19.81 11.12
CA LEU A 668 24.53 -19.62 9.72
C LEU A 668 25.57 -20.67 9.29
N GLU A 669 26.55 -20.95 10.14
CA GLU A 669 27.55 -22.00 9.88
C GLU A 669 26.92 -23.39 9.91
N ALA A 670 26.00 -23.66 10.84
CA ALA A 670 25.34 -24.96 10.94
C ALA A 670 24.40 -25.26 9.75
N ILE A 671 23.67 -24.26 9.25
CA ILE A 671 22.72 -24.41 8.14
C ILE A 671 23.44 -24.58 6.79
N ASN A 672 24.59 -23.93 6.61
CA ASN A 672 25.43 -24.08 5.42
C ASN A 672 26.10 -25.46 5.40
N GLY A 673 25.36 -26.46 4.90
CA GLY A 673 25.75 -27.87 4.90
C GLY A 673 24.63 -28.81 5.35
N TRP A 674 23.55 -28.25 5.91
CA TRP A 674 22.38 -29.01 6.32
C TRP A 674 21.60 -29.50 5.09
N ALA A 675 21.41 -30.82 4.99
CA ALA A 675 20.56 -31.44 3.99
C ALA A 675 19.17 -31.72 4.57
N VAL A 676 18.15 -30.99 4.11
CA VAL A 676 16.75 -31.22 4.50
C VAL A 676 16.04 -32.02 3.41
N ARG A 677 15.60 -33.24 3.77
CA ARG A 677 14.93 -34.21 2.89
C ARG A 677 15.61 -34.36 1.50
N GLY A 678 16.95 -34.30 1.44
CA GLY A 678 17.73 -34.44 0.19
C GLY A 678 17.93 -33.16 -0.63
N SER A 679 17.60 -31.98 -0.09
CA SER A 679 18.02 -30.68 -0.62
C SER A 679 19.05 -30.06 0.32
N THR A 680 20.19 -29.61 -0.21
CA THR A 680 21.17 -28.83 0.55
C THR A 680 20.68 -27.40 0.73
N LEU A 681 20.60 -26.95 1.98
CA LEU A 681 20.26 -25.56 2.29
C LEU A 681 21.47 -24.65 2.06
N ARG A 682 21.16 -23.38 1.75
CA ARG A 682 22.15 -22.30 1.71
C ARG A 682 21.63 -21.16 2.54
N SER A 683 22.52 -20.48 3.26
CA SER A 683 22.14 -19.39 4.13
C SER A 683 23.15 -18.26 4.11
N ARG A 684 22.65 -17.07 4.46
CA ARG A 684 23.43 -15.83 4.61
C ARG A 684 22.74 -14.91 5.61
N HIS A 685 23.45 -13.89 6.07
CA HIS A 685 22.79 -12.79 6.80
C HIS A 685 21.80 -12.04 5.90
N ALA A 686 20.72 -11.54 6.51
CA ALA A 686 19.72 -10.74 5.83
C ALA A 686 20.30 -9.40 5.33
N LEU A 687 19.74 -8.89 4.24
CA LEU A 687 20.10 -7.60 3.64
C LEU A 687 18.98 -6.57 3.78
N ALA A 688 17.75 -7.03 3.98
CA ALA A 688 16.61 -6.15 4.10
C ALA A 688 15.64 -6.65 5.18
N SER A 689 15.13 -5.70 5.96
CA SER A 689 14.03 -5.96 6.90
C SER A 689 12.75 -6.32 6.14
N GLY A 690 11.82 -7.06 6.78
CA GLY A 690 10.57 -7.48 6.13
C GLY A 690 9.74 -6.33 5.55
N HIS A 691 9.77 -5.16 6.20
CA HIS A 691 9.09 -3.97 5.70
C HIS A 691 9.74 -3.38 4.42
N LEU A 692 11.06 -3.57 4.23
CA LEU A 692 11.74 -3.18 2.98
C LEU A 692 11.37 -4.16 1.86
N TRP A 693 11.28 -5.47 2.16
CA TRP A 693 10.80 -6.48 1.23
C TRP A 693 9.40 -6.18 0.67
N ARG A 694 8.47 -5.86 1.56
CA ARG A 694 7.10 -5.50 1.18
C ARG A 694 7.06 -4.27 0.29
N TRP A 695 7.84 -3.25 0.63
CA TRP A 695 7.90 -2.02 -0.16
C TRP A 695 8.49 -2.24 -1.56
N ILE A 696 9.59 -3.01 -1.65
CA ILE A 696 10.18 -3.42 -2.94
C ILE A 696 9.14 -4.18 -3.79
N TRP A 697 8.38 -5.08 -3.16
CA TRP A 697 7.32 -5.82 -3.83
C TRP A 697 6.21 -4.90 -4.37
N GLN A 698 5.69 -3.98 -3.54
CA GLN A 698 4.67 -3.01 -3.93
C GLN A 698 5.13 -2.11 -5.09
N MET A 699 6.39 -1.65 -5.04
CA MET A 699 7.00 -0.82 -6.08
C MET A 699 7.11 -1.55 -7.43
N ASN A 700 7.42 -2.83 -7.42
CA ASN A 700 7.55 -3.65 -8.63
C ASN A 700 6.20 -3.98 -9.29
N HIS A 701 5.13 -4.17 -8.50
CA HIS A 701 3.82 -4.58 -9.02
C HIS A 701 2.92 -3.40 -9.45
N SER A 702 3.20 -2.20 -8.97
CA SER A 702 2.46 -0.99 -9.36
C SER A 702 2.69 -0.59 -10.83
N SER A 703 3.74 -1.13 -11.46
CA SER A 703 4.13 -0.81 -12.84
C SER A 703 3.54 -1.75 -13.90
N GLU A 704 3.13 -2.97 -13.56
CA GLU A 704 2.56 -3.91 -14.55
C GLU A 704 1.16 -3.48 -15.05
N LYS A 705 0.57 -2.44 -14.43
CA LYS A 705 -0.66 -1.78 -14.87
C LYS A 705 -0.44 -0.51 -15.69
N GLN A 706 0.81 -0.07 -15.89
CA GLN A 706 1.14 1.06 -16.76
C GLN A 706 1.83 0.56 -18.02
N GLY A 707 1.04 0.30 -19.06
CA GLY A 707 1.55 0.03 -20.40
C GLY A 707 2.17 1.30 -21.00
N GLY A 708 3.43 1.18 -21.43
CA GLY A 708 4.08 1.91 -22.54
C GLY A 708 3.81 3.40 -22.73
N ASN A 709 4.71 4.24 -22.20
CA ASN A 709 5.45 5.29 -22.92
C ASN A 709 6.11 6.23 -21.91
N SER A 710 7.39 5.97 -21.59
CA SER A 710 8.27 7.01 -21.03
C SER A 710 9.16 7.48 -22.16
N LEU A 711 8.80 8.61 -22.77
CA LEU A 711 9.75 9.38 -23.56
C LEU A 711 10.84 9.85 -22.59
N SER A 712 12.05 9.31 -22.75
CA SER A 712 13.26 9.76 -22.07
C SER A 712 13.54 11.22 -22.46
N GLU A 713 12.92 12.17 -21.77
CA GLU A 713 13.41 13.55 -21.74
C GLU A 713 14.76 13.55 -21.01
N LYS A 714 15.79 14.04 -21.71
CA LYS A 714 17.14 14.24 -21.16
C LYS A 714 17.07 15.15 -19.93
N MET A 715 17.09 14.57 -18.73
CA MET A 715 17.25 15.32 -17.48
C MET A 715 18.71 15.75 -17.28
N ALA A 716 18.92 17.04 -17.02
CA ALA A 716 20.18 17.65 -16.60
C ALA A 716 20.64 17.10 -15.20
N PRO A 717 21.88 17.34 -14.75
CA PRO A 717 22.51 16.52 -13.71
C PRO A 717 21.86 16.73 -12.33
N LEU A 718 20.98 15.80 -11.96
CA LEU A 718 20.32 15.68 -10.65
C LEU A 718 21.30 15.39 -9.47
N SER A 719 22.61 15.33 -9.68
CA SER A 719 23.58 14.93 -8.65
C SER A 719 23.67 15.94 -7.50
N ASP A 720 23.72 17.23 -7.82
CA ASP A 720 23.98 18.28 -6.83
C ASP A 720 22.75 18.50 -5.94
N PHE A 721 21.56 18.44 -6.53
CA PHE A 721 20.28 18.47 -5.83
C PHE A 721 20.11 17.28 -4.88
N GLU A 722 20.44 16.06 -5.32
CA GLU A 722 20.33 14.84 -4.50
C GLU A 722 21.29 14.89 -3.30
N GLN A 723 22.49 15.46 -3.48
CA GLN A 723 23.43 15.66 -2.38
C GLN A 723 22.94 16.69 -1.36
N ASP A 724 22.23 17.75 -1.77
CA ASP A 724 21.64 18.69 -0.82
C ASP A 724 20.52 18.05 -0.01
N VAL A 725 19.59 17.32 -0.66
CA VAL A 725 18.54 16.56 0.03
C VAL A 725 19.13 15.58 1.03
N LYS A 726 20.20 14.87 0.63
CA LYS A 726 20.93 13.95 1.52
C LYS A 726 21.46 14.65 2.78
N LYS A 727 22.00 15.87 2.66
CA LYS A 727 22.45 16.68 3.79
C LYS A 727 21.29 17.14 4.68
N LYS A 728 20.17 17.58 4.08
CA LYS A 728 18.97 18.02 4.79
C LYS A 728 18.33 16.89 5.59
N VAL A 729 18.17 15.71 4.98
CA VAL A 729 17.66 14.49 5.65
C VAL A 729 18.57 14.08 6.81
N LYS A 730 19.90 14.09 6.62
CA LYS A 730 20.85 13.81 7.69
C LYS A 730 20.73 14.81 8.86
N LYS A 731 20.50 16.09 8.55
CA LYS A 731 20.27 17.13 9.57
C LYS A 731 18.94 16.93 10.30
N LEU A 732 17.90 16.49 9.59
CA LEU A 732 16.60 16.17 10.17
C LEU A 732 16.68 14.99 11.14
N ASP A 733 17.35 13.89 10.76
CA ASP A 733 17.63 12.75 11.65
C ASP A 733 18.39 13.19 12.92
N HIS A 734 19.33 14.14 12.77
CA HIS A 734 20.05 14.73 13.90
C HIS A 734 19.16 15.57 14.82
N HIS A 735 18.22 16.34 14.25
CA HIS A 735 17.25 17.11 15.05
C HIS A 735 16.35 16.17 15.87
N ILE A 736 15.82 15.12 15.23
CA ILE A 736 15.01 14.10 15.91
C ILE A 736 15.83 13.43 17.01
N LYS A 737 17.09 13.09 16.74
CA LYS A 737 18.01 12.54 17.74
C LYS A 737 18.20 13.46 18.95
N LYS A 738 18.35 14.76 18.73
CA LYS A 738 18.53 15.73 19.81
C LYS A 738 17.27 15.82 20.68
N LEU A 739 16.10 15.87 20.04
CA LEU A 739 14.81 15.87 20.72
C LEU A 739 14.57 14.55 21.48
N TYR A 740 14.78 13.41 20.85
CA TYR A 740 14.59 12.09 21.48
C TYR A 740 15.44 11.95 22.75
N ARG A 741 16.69 12.43 22.72
CA ARG A 741 17.58 12.42 23.88
C ARG A 741 17.07 13.25 25.05
N SER A 742 16.37 14.36 24.80
CA SER A 742 15.83 15.22 25.85
C SER A 742 14.48 14.76 26.41
N LEU A 743 13.84 13.75 25.79
CA LEU A 743 12.59 13.19 26.32
C LEU A 743 12.83 12.53 27.68
N GLN A 744 11.79 12.42 28.51
CA GLN A 744 11.87 11.65 29.75
C GLN A 744 11.90 10.15 29.43
N ASP A 745 12.53 9.36 30.29
CA ASP A 745 12.53 7.91 30.17
C ASP A 745 11.09 7.38 30.30
N ASN A 746 10.77 6.24 29.68
CA ASN A 746 9.40 5.75 29.51
C ASN A 746 8.46 6.66 28.69
N THR A 747 8.99 7.54 27.82
CA THR A 747 8.15 8.29 26.86
C THR A 747 7.90 7.45 25.60
N LEU A 748 6.64 7.31 25.18
CA LEU A 748 6.30 6.73 23.87
C LEU A 748 6.60 7.75 22.78
N CYS A 749 7.47 7.42 21.85
CA CYS A 749 7.79 8.26 20.70
C CYS A 749 7.33 7.57 19.40
N VAL A 750 6.55 8.31 18.60
CA VAL A 750 6.04 7.86 17.30
C VAL A 750 6.48 8.85 16.22
N VAL A 751 7.21 8.39 15.21
CA VAL A 751 7.63 9.19 14.05
C VAL A 751 6.81 8.80 12.83
N LEU A 752 6.12 9.75 12.23
CA LEU A 752 5.18 9.53 11.13
C LEU A 752 5.66 10.25 9.87
N PHE A 753 5.80 9.48 8.79
CA PHE A 753 5.89 9.94 7.41
C PHE A 753 4.47 9.83 6.84
N PRO A 754 3.70 10.92 6.70
CA PRO A 754 2.28 10.86 6.34
C PRO A 754 1.99 10.23 4.98
N GLY A 755 2.99 10.14 4.10
CA GLY A 755 2.79 9.79 2.70
C GLY A 755 2.51 11.03 1.85
N MET A 756 2.34 10.84 0.55
CA MET A 756 2.16 11.96 -0.38
C MET A 756 1.21 11.57 -1.51
N ASN A 757 0.33 12.49 -1.91
CA ASN A 757 -0.45 12.36 -3.14
C ASN A 757 0.13 13.31 -4.18
N SER A 758 0.47 12.79 -5.36
CA SER A 758 0.98 13.57 -6.48
C SER A 758 0.26 13.19 -7.77
N ILE A 759 0.39 14.03 -8.80
CA ILE A 759 -0.09 13.75 -10.16
C ILE A 759 0.49 12.46 -10.77
N HIS A 760 1.62 11.96 -10.23
CA HIS A 760 2.28 10.74 -10.70
C HIS A 760 1.94 9.50 -9.85
N GLY A 761 1.08 9.63 -8.84
CA GLY A 761 0.63 8.54 -7.97
C GLY A 761 0.63 8.90 -6.48
N SER A 762 -0.07 8.08 -5.71
CA SER A 762 -0.10 8.12 -4.24
C SER A 762 1.02 7.27 -3.66
N GLN A 763 1.80 7.85 -2.74
CA GLN A 763 2.86 7.20 -1.99
C GLN A 763 2.36 6.91 -0.57
N SER A 764 2.52 5.67 -0.13
CA SER A 764 2.21 5.23 1.23
C SER A 764 3.05 5.99 2.27
N GLY A 765 2.48 6.11 3.45
CA GLY A 765 3.17 6.62 4.63
C GLY A 765 3.94 5.53 5.36
N LEU A 766 4.73 5.94 6.34
CA LEU A 766 5.51 5.07 7.21
C LEU A 766 5.41 5.57 8.65
N GLY A 767 5.09 4.69 9.59
CA GLY A 767 5.19 4.95 11.02
C GLY A 767 6.35 4.20 11.65
N LEU A 768 7.07 4.85 12.54
CA LEU A 768 8.11 4.29 13.39
C LEU A 768 7.71 4.53 14.84
N MET A 769 7.87 3.56 15.74
CA MET A 769 7.52 3.75 17.16
C MET A 769 8.45 3.00 18.11
N GLY A 770 8.58 3.54 19.32
CA GLY A 770 9.40 2.97 20.40
C GLY A 770 9.20 3.72 21.71
N ILE A 771 9.48 3.06 22.83
CA ILE A 771 9.49 3.68 24.16
C ILE A 771 10.94 3.99 24.54
N LYS A 772 11.20 5.20 25.01
CA LYS A 772 12.53 5.60 25.47
C LYS A 772 12.92 4.82 26.72
N ASP A 773 14.10 4.20 26.67
CA ASP A 773 14.67 3.36 27.72
C ASP A 773 13.77 2.19 28.14
N ASP A 774 13.04 1.64 27.16
CA ASP A 774 12.43 0.32 27.28
C ASP A 774 13.53 -0.67 27.71
N GLY A 775 13.38 -1.27 28.90
CA GLY A 775 14.42 -2.01 29.62
C GLY A 775 15.02 -3.20 28.86
N GLY A 776 14.52 -3.50 27.65
CA GLY A 776 15.04 -4.49 26.72
C GLY A 776 16.41 -4.20 26.10
N SER A 777 17.07 -3.08 26.43
CA SER A 777 18.46 -2.81 26.00
C SER A 777 19.54 -3.06 27.07
N SER A 778 19.17 -3.59 28.24
CA SER A 778 20.12 -3.86 29.34
C SER A 778 20.40 -5.35 29.61
N ALA A 779 20.35 -6.18 28.57
CA ALA A 779 21.02 -7.48 28.59
C ALA A 779 21.91 -7.57 27.34
N CYS A 780 23.15 -7.09 27.50
CA CYS A 780 24.25 -7.31 26.55
C CYS A 780 24.44 -8.80 26.22
#